data_AF-A0AAD7BG91-F1
#
_entry.id   AF-A0AAD7BG91-F1
#
_cell.length_a   1.000
_cell.length_b   1.000
_cell.length_c   1.000
_cell.angle_alpha   90.00
_cell.angle_beta   90.00
_cell.angle_gamma   90.00
#
_symmetry.space_group_name_H-M   'P 1'
#
loop_
_entity.id
_entity.type
_entity.pdbx_description
1 polymer ?
#
loop_
_entity_poly.entity_id
_entity_poly.type
_entity_poly.pdbx_seq_one_letter_code
_entity_poly.pdbx_strand_id
1 'polypeptide(L)'
;MSAISGQQIFLPLPAEAAGNPEKWNSDWETLFRTYGRTLTPQFFFTGKVSDNKNYPLNKSLDDYSSNLLGTCVVQRDLTLEARHFYTYDLEARWLSASRAIRRKHLLHALAAVCSRAVNLNAARGYCTTELDLERLSSDGQFFLDLLQSALLDASVIPKTPRYIAHPDWDAFAAKQEARADRTDEEKVAWAEVLMLRTKLICYVLHFTIRMFFNLDPLALNIAKRDRRSLKREDAFQGVYDHVGTTALDSEALEERKRLAAASFKEQNKKLQNSCSYPGCQNLSPADGSSKFKHCPRCFQATQRRVLYCSPICQKADWKLRHKAVCGKPLSFDDVSTLPDISPDARRRGIVAPKHPSTDSGMQTVAMPTAEQAATDAHEWDRAWDSLLRVVTTPFCFIDMVYRNESHGLEATLASYPYLLSNTSSAQYQLTVDAQMCFKKDFEARWRAAGPGERSPHVLGALAAVCSQSQNLNLARAYCATELRVEPLCNDADLLLDLLRSAMLDDIPSVGLGQPKYISNQSWDELKAGGEETKAQYLVEVTRAGLLLMRIKVICYVLDFLLRSFCDMNTPIFTASMVEDILARGTPESPVTGESIRECTVEPRTSCSFLKCLKLAPADGHSAFQRCGTCFSQIQRQVFYCSRECQLADWKLRHKKTCGQTLTFDDVSTIPGYPADALRAVDPVANS
;
A
#
# COMPACT_ATOMS: atom_id res chain seq x y z
N MET A 1 22.88 -33.77 32.84
CA MET A 1 21.69 -32.89 32.86
C MET A 1 21.22 -32.79 34.29
N SER A 2 21.60 -31.74 35.01
CA SER A 2 21.12 -31.48 36.36
C SER A 2 19.61 -31.21 36.31
N ALA A 3 18.83 -31.80 37.21
CA ALA A 3 17.39 -31.70 37.24
C ALA A 3 16.94 -30.23 37.30
N ILE A 4 16.37 -29.74 36.20
CA ILE A 4 15.68 -28.44 36.17
C ILE A 4 14.45 -28.61 37.05
N SER A 5 14.37 -27.88 38.16
CA SER A 5 13.18 -27.87 39.02
C SER A 5 11.95 -27.58 38.16
N GLY A 6 10.90 -28.42 38.27
CA GLY A 6 9.78 -28.60 37.35
C GLY A 6 8.88 -27.40 37.03
N GLN A 7 9.47 -26.26 36.66
CA GLN A 7 8.77 -25.10 36.14
C GLN A 7 8.41 -25.39 34.67
N GLN A 8 7.12 -25.27 34.38
CA GLN A 8 6.54 -25.66 33.10
C GLN A 8 6.84 -24.58 32.05
N ILE A 9 7.10 -25.01 30.81
CA ILE A 9 7.29 -24.13 29.66
C ILE A 9 6.03 -24.15 28.82
N PHE A 10 5.37 -23.00 28.68
CA PHE A 10 4.34 -22.82 27.68
C PHE A 10 4.64 -21.64 26.78
N LEU A 11 4.42 -21.84 25.48
CA LEU A 11 4.41 -20.72 24.55
C LEU A 11 3.18 -19.84 24.77
N PRO A 12 3.34 -18.52 24.88
CA PRO A 12 2.22 -17.57 24.92
C PRO A 12 1.29 -17.74 23.72
N LEU A 13 -0.02 -17.69 23.95
CA LEU A 13 -1.01 -17.97 22.91
C LEU A 13 -1.22 -16.75 22.00
N PRO A 14 -1.45 -16.95 20.69
CA PRO A 14 -1.75 -15.85 19.77
C PRO A 14 -2.96 -14.98 20.16
N ALA A 15 -3.98 -15.56 20.81
CA ALA A 15 -5.13 -14.80 21.31
C ALA A 15 -4.74 -13.80 22.41
N GLU A 16 -3.76 -14.13 23.25
CA GLU A 16 -3.27 -13.24 24.31
C GLU A 16 -2.55 -12.03 23.72
N ALA A 17 -1.86 -12.20 22.58
CA ALA A 17 -1.21 -11.09 21.89
C ALA A 17 -2.22 -10.00 21.48
N ALA A 18 -3.42 -10.38 21.00
CA ALA A 18 -4.44 -9.39 20.64
C ALA A 18 -5.16 -8.79 21.85
N GLY A 19 -5.40 -9.58 22.91
CA GLY A 19 -6.20 -9.16 24.06
C GLY A 19 -5.41 -8.46 25.17
N ASN A 20 -4.15 -8.83 25.37
CA ASN A 20 -3.26 -8.29 26.39
C ASN A 20 -1.79 -8.37 25.92
N PRO A 21 -1.38 -7.45 25.02
CA PRO A 21 -0.03 -7.42 24.45
C PRO A 21 1.08 -7.42 25.51
N GLU A 22 0.92 -6.65 26.58
CA GLU A 22 1.91 -6.49 27.65
C GLU A 22 2.16 -7.80 28.38
N LYS A 23 1.10 -8.48 28.83
CA LYS A 23 1.23 -9.80 29.48
C LYS A 23 1.82 -10.81 28.51
N TRP A 24 1.30 -10.88 27.29
CA TRP A 24 1.77 -11.81 26.26
C TRP A 24 3.28 -11.64 25.99
N ASN A 25 3.75 -10.40 25.84
CA ASN A 25 5.18 -10.15 25.66
C ASN A 25 5.97 -10.46 26.92
N SER A 26 5.47 -10.08 28.11
CA SER A 26 6.12 -10.40 29.39
C SER A 26 6.32 -11.91 29.58
N ASP A 27 5.35 -12.73 29.16
CA ASP A 27 5.43 -14.18 29.20
C ASP A 27 6.53 -14.71 28.25
N TRP A 28 6.65 -14.15 27.04
CA TRP A 28 7.76 -14.45 26.12
C TRP A 28 9.12 -14.06 26.70
N GLU A 29 9.25 -12.84 27.23
CA GLU A 29 10.52 -12.37 27.79
C GLU A 29 10.93 -13.17 29.05
N THR A 30 9.94 -13.61 29.84
CA THR A 30 10.18 -14.51 30.98
C THR A 30 10.66 -15.87 30.49
N LEU A 31 10.04 -16.40 29.43
CA LEU A 31 10.48 -17.64 28.81
C LEU A 31 11.93 -17.55 28.33
N PHE A 32 12.32 -16.45 27.68
CA PHE A 32 13.69 -16.24 27.21
C PHE A 32 14.69 -16.07 28.35
N ARG A 33 14.35 -15.34 29.42
CA ARG A 33 15.23 -15.20 30.59
C ARG A 33 15.42 -16.52 31.32
N THR A 34 14.35 -17.27 31.54
CA THR A 34 14.39 -18.52 32.31
C THR A 34 15.05 -19.65 31.52
N TYR A 35 14.80 -19.74 30.20
CA TYR A 35 15.20 -20.87 29.39
C TYR A 35 16.10 -20.54 28.21
N GLY A 36 16.65 -19.32 28.11
CA GLY A 36 17.49 -18.89 26.99
C GLY A 36 18.69 -19.80 26.73
N ARG A 37 19.23 -20.45 27.76
CA ARG A 37 20.31 -21.47 27.61
C ARG A 37 19.83 -22.76 26.94
N THR A 38 18.56 -23.08 27.05
CA THR A 38 17.93 -24.29 26.48
C THR A 38 17.32 -24.01 25.11
N LEU A 39 16.75 -22.82 24.92
CA LEU A 39 16.12 -22.33 23.69
C LEU A 39 17.17 -21.91 22.64
N THR A 40 18.03 -22.86 22.29
CA THR A 40 19.09 -22.69 21.29
C THR A 40 18.57 -22.94 19.88
N PRO A 41 19.29 -22.49 18.82
CA PRO A 41 18.99 -22.87 17.43
C PRO A 41 18.81 -24.38 17.23
N GLN A 42 19.62 -25.21 17.91
CA GLN A 42 19.51 -26.67 17.87
C GLN A 42 18.18 -27.17 18.43
N PHE A 43 17.68 -26.59 19.53
CA PHE A 43 16.40 -26.97 20.13
C PHE A 43 15.25 -26.76 19.14
N PHE A 44 15.16 -25.54 18.57
CA PHE A 44 14.13 -25.20 17.59
C PHE A 44 14.23 -26.03 16.31
N PHE A 45 15.46 -26.26 15.82
CA PHE A 45 15.71 -27.09 14.66
C PHE A 45 15.26 -28.54 14.89
N THR A 46 15.66 -29.17 16.00
CA THR A 46 15.25 -30.55 16.32
C THR A 46 13.73 -30.67 16.42
N GLY A 47 13.08 -29.70 17.07
CA GLY A 47 11.62 -29.64 17.11
C GLY A 47 11.02 -29.63 15.71
N LYS A 48 11.48 -28.72 14.85
CA LYS A 48 11.00 -28.58 13.48
C LYS A 48 11.26 -29.82 12.60
N VAL A 49 12.39 -30.51 12.81
CA VAL A 49 12.69 -31.79 12.14
C VAL A 49 11.70 -32.86 12.58
N SER A 50 11.42 -32.96 13.88
CA SER A 50 10.42 -33.88 14.43
C SER A 50 9.05 -33.63 13.81
N ASP A 51 8.65 -32.36 13.68
CA ASP A 51 7.41 -31.99 13.01
C ASP A 51 7.41 -32.46 11.57
N ASN A 52 8.44 -32.13 10.81
CA ASN A 52 8.53 -32.50 9.39
C ASN A 52 8.48 -34.02 9.18
N LYS A 53 9.01 -34.83 10.10
CA LYS A 53 8.88 -36.30 10.07
C LYS A 53 7.44 -36.78 10.27
N ASN A 54 6.61 -36.01 10.98
CA ASN A 54 5.19 -36.31 11.20
C ASN A 54 4.28 -35.82 10.05
N TYR A 55 4.83 -35.10 9.07
CA TYR A 55 4.10 -34.61 7.90
C TYR A 55 4.62 -35.24 6.61
N PRO A 56 3.76 -35.39 5.57
CA PRO A 56 4.25 -35.71 4.24
C PRO A 56 5.22 -34.60 3.78
N LEU A 57 6.45 -34.97 3.41
CA LEU A 57 7.50 -34.02 2.99
C LEU A 57 7.02 -33.01 1.93
N ASN A 58 6.23 -33.47 0.95
CA ASN A 58 5.62 -32.63 -0.09
C ASN A 58 4.80 -31.46 0.48
N LYS A 59 4.15 -31.65 1.63
CA LYS A 59 3.38 -30.60 2.30
C LYS A 59 4.30 -29.59 2.96
N SER A 60 5.32 -30.04 3.68
CA SER A 60 6.33 -29.15 4.27
C SER A 60 7.05 -28.33 3.18
N LEU A 61 7.31 -28.92 2.02
CA LEU A 61 7.87 -28.21 0.86
C LEU A 61 6.91 -27.18 0.24
N ASP A 62 5.60 -27.46 0.19
CA ASP A 62 4.58 -26.50 -0.28
C ASP A 62 4.42 -25.31 0.69
N ASP A 63 4.41 -25.60 2.00
CA ASP A 63 4.38 -24.60 3.07
C ASP A 63 5.67 -23.76 3.05
N TYR A 64 6.83 -24.39 2.88
CA TYR A 64 8.12 -23.72 2.71
C TYR A 64 8.13 -22.82 1.48
N SER A 65 7.74 -23.32 0.30
CA SER A 65 7.68 -22.53 -0.95
C SER A 65 6.78 -21.31 -0.82
N SER A 66 5.60 -21.49 -0.20
CA SER A 66 4.64 -20.40 0.02
C SER A 66 5.20 -19.35 0.98
N ASN A 67 5.86 -19.77 2.06
CA ASN A 67 6.46 -18.85 3.00
C ASN A 67 7.71 -18.16 2.42
N LEU A 68 8.52 -18.85 1.61
CA LEU A 68 9.72 -18.31 0.97
C LEU A 68 9.33 -17.11 0.12
N LEU A 69 8.39 -17.33 -0.81
CA LEU A 69 7.85 -16.27 -1.65
C LEU A 69 7.24 -15.13 -0.83
N GLY A 70 6.42 -15.46 0.18
CA GLY A 70 5.82 -14.45 1.05
C GLY A 70 6.86 -13.63 1.82
N THR A 71 8.01 -14.21 2.16
CA THR A 71 9.12 -13.54 2.85
C THR A 71 9.82 -12.55 1.91
N CYS A 72 10.09 -12.96 0.67
CA CYS A 72 10.67 -12.07 -0.34
C CYS A 72 9.75 -10.88 -0.65
N VAL A 73 8.43 -11.13 -0.75
CA VAL A 73 7.44 -10.06 -0.98
C VAL A 73 7.41 -9.08 0.18
N VAL A 74 7.32 -9.55 1.44
CA VAL A 74 7.30 -8.62 2.59
C VAL A 74 8.60 -7.84 2.72
N GLN A 75 9.77 -8.43 2.43
CA GLN A 75 11.03 -7.70 2.47
C GLN A 75 11.11 -6.60 1.40
N ARG A 76 10.65 -6.88 0.18
CA ARG A 76 10.55 -5.85 -0.87
C ARG A 76 9.59 -4.74 -0.45
N ASP A 77 8.42 -5.10 0.05
CA ASP A 77 7.39 -4.12 0.43
C ASP A 77 7.86 -3.27 1.62
N LEU A 78 8.50 -3.87 2.62
CA LEU A 78 9.19 -3.17 3.70
C LEU A 78 10.25 -2.21 3.13
N THR A 79 11.01 -2.63 2.13
CA THR A 79 12.06 -1.79 1.52
C THR A 79 11.49 -0.57 0.82
N LEU A 80 10.47 -0.76 -0.03
CA LEU A 80 9.79 0.33 -0.72
C LEU A 80 9.21 1.34 0.28
N GLU A 81 8.56 0.82 1.31
CA GLU A 81 7.88 1.64 2.30
C GLU A 81 8.86 2.35 3.24
N ALA A 82 9.92 1.68 3.69
CA ALA A 82 10.98 2.31 4.48
C ALA A 82 11.66 3.44 3.68
N ARG A 83 12.01 3.21 2.40
CA ARG A 83 12.58 4.25 1.52
C ARG A 83 11.65 5.45 1.38
N HIS A 84 10.34 5.21 1.22
CA HIS A 84 9.36 6.28 1.22
C HIS A 84 9.36 7.04 2.56
N PHE A 85 9.36 6.36 3.71
CA PHE A 85 9.37 7.04 5.00
C PHE A 85 10.70 7.71 5.38
N TYR A 86 11.82 7.30 4.79
CA TYR A 86 13.06 8.06 4.89
C TYR A 86 12.94 9.47 4.28
N THR A 87 12.08 9.68 3.28
CA THR A 87 11.79 11.03 2.76
C THR A 87 10.92 11.87 3.70
N TYR A 88 10.42 11.28 4.80
CA TYR A 88 9.66 11.95 5.87
C TYR A 88 10.43 11.92 7.20
N ASP A 89 11.76 11.88 7.13
CA ASP A 89 12.66 11.90 8.29
C ASP A 89 12.39 10.77 9.31
N LEU A 90 12.06 9.56 8.84
CA LEU A 90 11.81 8.39 9.71
C LEU A 90 12.88 8.24 10.80
N GLU A 91 14.16 8.31 10.43
CA GLU A 91 15.28 8.15 11.36
C GLU A 91 15.30 9.23 12.45
N ALA A 92 15.31 10.51 12.07
CA ALA A 92 15.35 11.61 13.03
C ALA A 92 14.11 11.60 13.93
N ARG A 93 12.92 11.36 13.37
CA ARG A 93 11.68 11.25 14.13
C ARG A 93 11.69 10.08 15.10
N TRP A 94 12.17 8.91 14.66
CA TRP A 94 12.27 7.72 15.50
C TRP A 94 13.25 7.89 16.66
N LEU A 95 14.43 8.46 16.39
CA LEU A 95 15.44 8.75 17.41
C LEU A 95 14.95 9.81 18.41
N SER A 96 14.23 10.84 17.93
CA SER A 96 13.64 11.87 18.78
C SER A 96 12.46 11.39 19.64
N ALA A 97 11.80 10.29 19.25
CA ALA A 97 10.69 9.74 20.01
C ALA A 97 11.16 9.27 21.39
N SER A 98 10.33 9.41 22.42
CA SER A 98 10.67 8.86 23.72
C SER A 98 10.69 7.32 23.68
N ARG A 99 11.46 6.70 24.58
CA ARG A 99 11.46 5.24 24.76
C ARG A 99 10.04 4.68 24.93
N ALA A 100 9.16 5.39 25.64
CA ALA A 100 7.77 4.97 25.84
C ALA A 100 6.98 4.93 24.52
N ILE A 101 7.18 5.92 23.64
CA ILE A 101 6.54 5.95 22.31
C ILE A 101 7.07 4.80 21.45
N ARG A 102 8.39 4.63 21.35
CA ARG A 102 9.00 3.53 20.59
C ARG A 102 8.48 2.17 21.08
N ARG A 103 8.54 1.94 22.40
CA ARG A 103 8.05 0.70 23.03
C ARG A 103 6.59 0.42 22.68
N LYS A 104 5.72 1.43 22.76
CA LYS A 104 4.29 1.27 22.43
C LYS A 104 4.10 0.76 21.01
N HIS A 105 4.72 1.42 20.02
CA HIS A 105 4.57 1.03 18.61
C HIS A 105 5.18 -0.34 18.33
N LEU A 106 6.35 -0.65 18.90
CA LEU A 106 6.99 -1.96 18.79
C LEU A 106 6.14 -3.09 19.38
N LEU A 107 5.62 -2.89 20.60
CA LEU A 107 4.77 -3.87 21.27
C LEU A 107 3.49 -4.13 20.46
N HIS A 108 2.84 -3.06 20.02
CA HIS A 108 1.62 -3.16 19.22
C HIS A 108 1.89 -3.86 17.89
N ALA A 109 2.98 -3.53 17.20
CA ALA A 109 3.37 -4.20 15.96
C ALA A 109 3.65 -5.70 16.18
N LEU A 110 4.43 -6.03 17.19
CA LEU A 110 4.79 -7.40 17.53
C LEU A 110 3.55 -8.25 17.86
N ALA A 111 2.68 -7.72 18.71
CA ALA A 111 1.41 -8.35 19.09
C ALA A 111 0.44 -8.47 17.90
N ALA A 112 0.36 -7.44 17.07
CA ALA A 112 -0.45 -7.41 15.85
C ALA A 112 -0.02 -8.49 14.84
N VAL A 113 1.28 -8.73 14.68
CA VAL A 113 1.79 -9.77 13.77
C VAL A 113 1.55 -11.16 14.36
N CYS A 114 1.91 -11.38 15.63
CA CYS A 114 1.80 -12.69 16.28
C CYS A 114 0.35 -13.13 16.51
N SER A 115 -0.58 -12.19 16.72
CA SER A 115 -2.01 -12.49 16.85
C SER A 115 -2.71 -12.84 15.53
N ARG A 116 -2.08 -12.58 14.38
CA ARG A 116 -2.66 -12.87 13.06
C ARG A 116 -2.17 -14.20 12.47
N ALA A 117 -0.97 -14.66 12.82
CA ALA A 117 -0.39 -15.90 12.30
C ALA A 117 0.24 -16.76 13.40
N VAL A 118 -0.26 -17.99 13.57
CA VAL A 118 0.24 -18.93 14.59
C VAL A 118 1.70 -19.29 14.38
N ASN A 119 2.11 -19.51 13.13
CA ASN A 119 3.51 -19.79 12.81
C ASN A 119 4.43 -18.60 13.10
N LEU A 120 3.96 -17.37 12.94
CA LEU A 120 4.73 -16.17 13.30
C LEU A 120 4.80 -15.98 14.82
N ASN A 121 3.75 -16.30 15.57
CA ASN A 121 3.83 -16.37 17.03
C ASN A 121 4.85 -17.41 17.49
N ALA A 122 4.83 -18.62 16.92
CA ALA A 122 5.84 -19.64 17.22
C ALA A 122 7.26 -19.17 16.83
N ALA A 123 7.39 -18.47 15.70
CA ALA A 123 8.66 -17.92 15.23
C ALA A 123 9.25 -16.83 16.14
N ARG A 124 8.46 -16.29 17.08
CA ARG A 124 8.98 -15.40 18.13
C ARG A 124 10.07 -16.10 18.95
N GLY A 125 9.97 -17.41 19.15
CA GLY A 125 11.02 -18.21 19.77
C GLY A 125 12.34 -18.19 19.02
N TYR A 126 12.34 -17.93 17.71
CA TYR A 126 13.57 -17.84 16.90
C TYR A 126 14.23 -16.47 16.98
N CYS A 127 13.52 -15.46 17.50
CA CYS A 127 13.92 -14.05 17.47
C CYS A 127 14.18 -13.51 18.87
N THR A 128 14.90 -14.26 19.71
CA THR A 128 15.06 -13.96 21.14
C THR A 128 15.82 -12.66 21.39
N THR A 129 16.71 -12.26 20.49
CA THR A 129 17.58 -11.09 20.69
C THR A 129 17.22 -9.90 19.78
N GLU A 130 16.74 -10.18 18.58
CA GLU A 130 16.43 -9.17 17.54
C GLU A 130 15.11 -8.49 17.82
N LEU A 131 14.16 -9.23 18.41
CA LEU A 131 12.85 -8.72 18.75
C LEU A 131 12.67 -8.47 20.25
N ASP A 132 13.76 -8.42 21.03
CA ASP A 132 13.73 -7.98 22.44
C ASP A 132 13.17 -6.55 22.53
N LEU A 133 12.05 -6.39 23.23
CA LEU A 133 11.32 -5.13 23.28
C LEU A 133 12.08 -4.04 24.06
N GLU A 134 12.84 -4.41 25.10
CA GLU A 134 13.65 -3.45 25.85
C GLU A 134 14.79 -2.94 24.99
N ARG A 135 15.47 -3.85 24.28
CA ARG A 135 16.57 -3.49 23.38
C ARG A 135 16.10 -2.61 22.24
N LEU A 136 15.03 -2.99 21.54
CA LEU A 136 14.48 -2.23 20.41
C LEU A 136 13.98 -0.83 20.79
N SER A 137 13.47 -0.65 22.01
CA SER A 137 12.88 0.63 22.43
C SER A 137 13.87 1.58 23.11
N SER A 138 15.05 1.09 23.52
CA SER A 138 16.04 1.80 24.35
C SER A 138 16.48 3.15 23.76
N ASP A 139 17.44 3.16 22.84
CA ASP A 139 17.94 4.34 22.13
C ASP A 139 17.27 4.55 20.77
N GLY A 140 16.64 3.51 20.23
CA GLY A 140 16.03 3.51 18.89
C GLY A 140 17.02 3.18 17.77
N GLN A 141 18.34 3.23 18.01
CA GLN A 141 19.37 2.90 17.02
C GLN A 141 19.30 1.42 16.64
N PHE A 142 19.12 0.54 17.63
CA PHE A 142 19.03 -0.90 17.37
C PHE A 142 17.89 -1.26 16.39
N PHE A 143 16.76 -0.55 16.46
CA PHE A 143 15.66 -0.72 15.51
C PHE A 143 16.05 -0.29 14.09
N LEU A 144 16.77 0.83 13.94
CA LEU A 144 17.21 1.33 12.64
C LEU A 144 18.28 0.43 12.02
N ASP A 145 19.21 -0.08 12.82
CA ASP A 145 20.22 -1.06 12.36
C ASP A 145 19.54 -2.35 11.88
N LEU A 146 18.56 -2.84 12.65
CA LEU A 146 17.77 -4.01 12.27
C LEU A 146 16.96 -3.74 10.99
N LEU A 147 16.35 -2.57 10.87
CA LEU A 147 15.64 -2.14 9.65
C LEU A 147 16.58 -2.17 8.45
N GLN A 148 17.73 -1.50 8.55
CA GLN A 148 18.73 -1.43 7.49
C GLN A 148 19.23 -2.82 7.06
N SER A 149 19.41 -3.74 8.03
CA SER A 149 19.80 -5.12 7.73
C SER A 149 18.75 -5.89 6.94
N ALA A 150 17.47 -5.52 7.06
CA ALA A 150 16.35 -6.15 6.37
C ALA A 150 16.03 -5.53 5.00
N LEU A 151 16.54 -4.33 4.71
CA LEU A 151 16.34 -3.66 3.41
C LEU A 151 17.15 -4.35 2.30
N LEU A 152 16.60 -4.36 1.09
CA LEU A 152 17.20 -4.94 -0.10
C LEU A 152 17.15 -3.97 -1.30
N ASP A 153 17.57 -4.43 -2.48
CA ASP A 153 17.26 -3.70 -3.71
C ASP A 153 15.82 -3.99 -4.13
N ALA A 154 14.95 -2.99 -4.01
CA ALA A 154 13.51 -3.14 -4.26
C ALA A 154 13.13 -3.20 -5.76
N SER A 155 14.10 -3.07 -6.67
CA SER A 155 13.85 -3.12 -8.11
C SER A 155 13.23 -4.45 -8.57
N VAL A 156 13.50 -5.56 -7.85
CA VAL A 156 13.03 -6.92 -8.17
C VAL A 156 12.60 -7.65 -6.89
N ILE A 157 11.61 -8.57 -6.97
CA ILE A 157 11.35 -9.50 -5.86
C ILE A 157 12.45 -10.57 -5.90
N PRO A 158 13.31 -10.69 -4.86
CA PRO A 158 14.40 -11.65 -4.89
C PRO A 158 13.89 -13.09 -4.81
N LYS A 159 14.65 -14.04 -5.40
CA LYS A 159 14.46 -15.49 -5.23
C LYS A 159 14.51 -15.95 -3.79
N THR A 160 15.51 -15.45 -3.08
CA THR A 160 15.83 -15.82 -1.71
C THR A 160 15.74 -14.58 -0.84
N PRO A 161 15.12 -14.67 0.34
CA PRO A 161 15.10 -13.55 1.26
C PRO A 161 16.51 -13.26 1.75
N ARG A 162 16.76 -12.01 2.09
CA ARG A 162 17.98 -11.63 2.81
C ARG A 162 17.82 -12.08 4.26
N TYR A 163 18.45 -13.18 4.65
CA TYR A 163 18.41 -13.62 6.04
C TYR A 163 19.14 -12.62 6.94
N ILE A 164 18.52 -12.29 8.07
CA ILE A 164 19.09 -11.34 9.04
C ILE A 164 20.16 -12.06 9.85
N ALA A 165 21.40 -11.56 9.85
CA ALA A 165 22.51 -12.20 10.56
C ALA A 165 22.22 -12.35 12.06
N HIS A 166 22.69 -13.45 12.65
CA HIS A 166 22.66 -13.65 14.09
C HIS A 166 23.72 -14.68 14.50
N PRO A 167 24.66 -14.34 15.41
CA PRO A 167 25.81 -15.17 15.72
C PRO A 167 25.49 -16.64 16.01
N ASP A 168 24.48 -16.90 16.85
CA ASP A 168 24.11 -18.28 17.20
C ASP A 168 23.48 -19.04 16.03
N TRP A 169 22.68 -18.35 15.19
CA TRP A 169 22.04 -18.95 14.03
C TRP A 169 23.06 -19.20 12.93
N ASP A 170 24.00 -18.27 12.72
CA ASP A 170 25.06 -18.37 11.72
C ASP A 170 26.07 -19.47 12.09
N ALA A 171 26.46 -19.55 13.37
CA ALA A 171 27.32 -20.62 13.87
C ALA A 171 26.65 -21.99 13.76
N PHE A 172 25.34 -22.04 13.98
CA PHE A 172 24.55 -23.27 13.80
C PHE A 172 24.38 -23.62 12.32
N ALA A 173 24.15 -22.63 11.46
CA ALA A 173 24.07 -22.77 10.00
C ALA A 173 25.32 -23.43 9.45
N ALA A 174 26.50 -22.90 9.79
CA ALA A 174 27.79 -23.42 9.34
C ALA A 174 27.98 -24.89 9.73
N LYS A 175 27.54 -25.29 10.94
CA LYS A 175 27.58 -26.69 11.39
C LYS A 175 26.65 -27.58 10.57
N GLN A 176 25.44 -27.11 10.24
CA GLN A 176 24.51 -27.87 9.42
C GLN A 176 24.97 -27.96 7.96
N GLU A 177 25.54 -26.90 7.40
CA GLU A 177 26.06 -26.88 6.02
C GLU A 177 27.25 -27.81 5.82
N ALA A 178 28.10 -27.97 6.83
CA ALA A 178 29.20 -28.93 6.81
C ALA A 178 28.77 -30.41 6.78
N ARG A 179 27.50 -30.71 7.09
CA ARG A 179 26.95 -32.07 7.05
C ARG A 179 26.47 -32.42 5.62
N ALA A 180 27.18 -33.34 4.98
CA ALA A 180 26.84 -33.86 3.67
C ALA A 180 25.61 -34.82 3.68
N ASP A 181 25.28 -35.40 4.84
CA ASP A 181 24.30 -36.46 5.02
C ASP A 181 22.90 -35.97 5.46
N ARG A 182 22.61 -34.67 5.29
CA ARG A 182 21.33 -34.09 5.72
C ARG A 182 20.15 -34.69 4.96
N THR A 183 19.12 -35.11 5.71
CA THR A 183 17.85 -35.54 5.11
C THR A 183 17.10 -34.34 4.54
N ASP A 184 16.16 -34.57 3.63
CA ASP A 184 15.36 -33.47 3.08
C ASP A 184 14.46 -32.82 4.15
N GLU A 185 14.00 -33.58 5.15
CA GLU A 185 13.29 -33.03 6.31
C GLU A 185 14.16 -32.06 7.12
N GLU A 186 15.45 -32.38 7.29
CA GLU A 186 16.42 -31.50 7.94
C GLU A 186 16.66 -30.23 7.12
N LYS A 187 16.85 -30.35 5.80
CA LYS A 187 17.02 -29.19 4.91
C LYS A 187 15.80 -28.27 4.95
N VAL A 188 14.60 -28.83 4.86
CA VAL A 188 13.34 -28.07 4.92
C VAL A 188 13.15 -27.43 6.28
N ALA A 189 13.38 -28.17 7.38
CA ALA A 189 13.24 -27.65 8.74
C ALA A 189 14.16 -26.45 8.96
N TRP A 190 15.41 -26.56 8.52
CA TRP A 190 16.38 -25.47 8.59
C TRP A 190 15.92 -24.23 7.83
N ALA A 191 15.59 -24.42 6.54
CA ALA A 191 15.18 -23.33 5.68
C ALA A 191 13.90 -22.64 6.19
N GLU A 192 12.95 -23.42 6.72
CA GLU A 192 11.71 -22.89 7.30
C GLU A 192 11.96 -22.04 8.55
N VAL A 193 12.86 -22.45 9.45
CA VAL A 193 13.16 -21.70 10.67
C VAL A 193 13.77 -20.34 10.34
N LEU A 194 14.80 -20.30 9.50
CA LEU A 194 15.45 -19.05 9.09
C LEU A 194 14.49 -18.09 8.37
N MET A 195 13.66 -18.64 7.49
CA MET A 195 12.69 -17.88 6.74
C MET A 195 11.56 -17.35 7.64
N LEU A 196 11.01 -18.16 8.55
CA LEU A 196 9.98 -17.69 9.50
C LEU A 196 10.53 -16.62 10.45
N ARG A 197 11.78 -16.76 10.91
CA ARG A 197 12.50 -15.74 11.69
C ARG A 197 12.57 -14.42 10.91
N THR A 198 13.08 -14.47 9.68
CA THR A 198 13.21 -13.29 8.81
C THR A 198 11.85 -12.67 8.52
N LYS A 199 10.85 -13.48 8.18
CA LYS A 199 9.48 -13.04 7.89
C LYS A 199 8.83 -12.33 9.08
N LEU A 200 8.99 -12.86 10.29
CA LEU A 200 8.47 -12.22 11.50
C LEU A 200 9.14 -10.85 11.70
N ILE A 201 10.47 -10.79 11.64
CA ILE A 201 11.21 -9.53 11.83
C ILE A 201 10.75 -8.49 10.80
N CYS A 202 10.67 -8.85 9.53
CA CYS A 202 10.22 -7.93 8.48
C CYS A 202 8.81 -7.40 8.72
N TYR A 203 7.85 -8.25 9.10
CA TYR A 203 6.50 -7.78 9.43
C TYR A 203 6.47 -6.85 10.64
N VAL A 204 7.26 -7.14 11.68
CA VAL A 204 7.31 -6.30 12.89
C VAL A 204 7.88 -4.92 12.58
N LEU A 205 8.99 -4.86 11.82
CA LEU A 205 9.58 -3.61 11.35
C LEU A 205 8.56 -2.81 10.52
N HIS A 206 7.91 -3.49 9.57
CA HIS A 206 6.92 -2.89 8.68
C HIS A 206 5.73 -2.31 9.44
N PHE A 207 5.16 -3.08 10.37
CA PHE A 207 4.04 -2.65 11.19
C PHE A 207 4.43 -1.52 12.13
N THR A 208 5.66 -1.54 12.67
CA THR A 208 6.16 -0.48 13.55
C THR A 208 6.24 0.84 12.80
N ILE A 209 6.84 0.85 11.59
CA ILE A 209 6.89 2.06 10.75
C ILE A 209 5.47 2.58 10.49
N ARG A 210 4.57 1.73 10.01
CA ARG A 210 3.18 2.13 9.70
C ARG A 210 2.47 2.70 10.91
N MET A 211 2.51 2.00 12.04
CA MET A 211 1.86 2.46 13.27
C MET A 211 2.48 3.75 13.80
N PHE A 212 3.80 3.92 13.68
CA PHE A 212 4.51 5.14 14.09
C PHE A 212 4.06 6.36 13.27
N PHE A 213 3.75 6.16 12.00
CA PHE A 213 3.18 7.18 11.12
C PHE A 213 1.64 7.24 11.14
N ASN A 214 0.99 6.55 12.08
CA ASN A 214 -0.48 6.45 12.16
C ASN A 214 -1.09 5.98 10.83
N LEU A 215 -0.63 4.82 10.36
CA LEU A 215 -1.19 4.08 9.24
C LEU A 215 -1.67 2.72 9.71
N ASP A 216 -2.74 2.24 9.07
CA ASP A 216 -3.29 0.92 9.37
C ASP A 216 -2.22 -0.16 9.12
N PRO A 217 -2.03 -1.12 10.03
CA PRO A 217 -1.15 -2.25 9.80
C PRO A 217 -1.61 -3.05 8.57
N LEU A 218 -0.65 -3.61 7.83
CA LEU A 218 -0.96 -4.34 6.60
C LEU A 218 -1.83 -5.57 6.85
N ALA A 219 -2.65 -5.90 5.85
CA ALA A 219 -3.25 -7.21 5.78
C ALA A 219 -2.14 -8.27 5.62
N LEU A 220 -2.09 -9.23 6.54
CA LEU A 220 -1.16 -10.35 6.40
C LEU A 220 -1.75 -11.35 5.39
N ASN A 221 -1.04 -11.54 4.29
CA ASN A 221 -1.35 -12.55 3.28
C ASN A 221 -0.99 -13.95 3.79
N ILE A 222 -1.79 -14.47 4.73
CA ILE A 222 -1.61 -15.81 5.29
C ILE A 222 -2.61 -16.74 4.60
N ALA A 223 -2.09 -17.68 3.83
CA ALA A 223 -2.92 -18.68 3.18
C ALA A 223 -3.71 -19.49 4.21
N LYS A 224 -5.00 -19.72 3.95
CA LYS A 224 -5.81 -20.63 4.76
C LYS A 224 -5.18 -22.01 4.77
N ARG A 225 -4.78 -22.46 5.95
CA ARG A 225 -4.32 -23.84 6.15
C ARG A 225 -5.47 -24.82 6.02
N ASP A 226 -5.19 -25.99 5.45
CA ASP A 226 -6.15 -27.09 5.38
C ASP A 226 -6.57 -27.48 6.82
N ARG A 227 -7.86 -27.76 7.03
CA ARG A 227 -8.42 -28.28 8.28
C ARG A 227 -7.70 -29.55 8.77
N ARG A 228 -7.16 -30.35 7.84
CA ARG A 228 -6.35 -31.55 8.18
C ARG A 228 -5.01 -31.23 8.83
N SER A 229 -4.44 -30.05 8.56
CA SER A 229 -3.23 -29.54 9.24
C SER A 229 -3.50 -29.32 10.73
N LEU A 230 -4.75 -28.97 11.07
CA LEU A 230 -5.12 -28.46 12.40
C LEU A 230 -5.09 -29.53 13.47
N LYS A 231 -5.52 -30.75 13.12
CA LYS A 231 -5.45 -31.91 14.03
C LYS A 231 -4.03 -32.39 14.30
N ARG A 232 -3.03 -31.82 13.63
CA ARG A 232 -1.64 -32.31 13.64
C ARG A 232 -0.64 -31.26 14.11
N GLU A 233 -0.92 -29.96 14.04
CA GLU A 233 -0.09 -28.92 14.68
C GLU A 233 -0.05 -29.04 16.21
N ASP A 234 -0.95 -29.83 16.79
CA ASP A 234 -0.80 -30.41 18.13
C ASP A 234 0.56 -31.13 18.32
N ALA A 235 1.28 -31.50 17.25
CA ALA A 235 2.63 -32.09 17.32
C ALA A 235 3.75 -31.06 17.54
N PHE A 236 3.62 -29.83 17.02
CA PHE A 236 4.55 -28.73 17.32
C PHE A 236 4.37 -28.33 18.79
N GLN A 237 3.11 -28.24 19.22
CA GLN A 237 2.73 -28.16 20.62
C GLN A 237 3.31 -29.38 21.37
N GLY A 238 3.28 -30.58 20.78
CA GLY A 238 3.89 -31.81 21.27
C GLY A 238 5.38 -31.74 21.62
N VAL A 239 6.19 -30.95 20.92
CA VAL A 239 7.62 -30.73 21.27
C VAL A 239 7.75 -29.85 22.51
N TYR A 240 6.94 -28.79 22.63
CA TYR A 240 6.88 -27.95 23.84
C TYR A 240 6.21 -28.68 25.00
N ASP A 241 5.21 -29.50 24.71
CA ASP A 241 4.54 -30.38 25.65
C ASP A 241 5.53 -31.46 26.10
N HIS A 242 6.44 -31.99 25.26
CA HIS A 242 7.49 -32.91 25.74
C HIS A 242 8.44 -32.26 26.75
N VAL A 243 8.64 -30.94 26.67
CA VAL A 243 9.40 -30.18 27.66
C VAL A 243 8.54 -29.80 28.89
N GLY A 244 7.20 -29.71 28.75
CA GLY A 244 6.27 -29.33 29.82
C GLY A 244 5.49 -30.48 30.50
N THR A 245 5.44 -31.68 29.93
CA THR A 245 4.56 -32.81 30.32
C THR A 245 5.00 -33.54 31.57
N THR A 246 6.20 -33.30 32.08
CA THR A 246 6.67 -33.92 33.31
C THR A 246 6.07 -33.33 34.59
N ALA A 247 5.23 -32.28 34.54
CA ALA A 247 4.78 -31.61 35.75
C ALA A 247 3.37 -30.97 35.73
N LEU A 248 2.58 -31.12 34.67
CA LEU A 248 1.24 -30.51 34.61
C LEU A 248 0.19 -31.39 35.25
N ASP A 249 -0.71 -30.76 36.00
CA ASP A 249 -2.05 -31.31 36.14
C ASP A 249 -2.68 -31.40 34.75
N SER A 250 -3.14 -32.59 34.41
CA SER A 250 -3.78 -32.91 33.14
C SER A 250 -4.87 -31.92 32.75
N GLU A 251 -5.58 -31.33 33.71
CA GLU A 251 -6.67 -30.38 33.46
C GLU A 251 -6.17 -29.06 32.85
N ALA A 252 -5.11 -28.45 33.40
CA ALA A 252 -4.57 -27.18 32.91
C ALA A 252 -3.99 -27.29 31.49
N LEU A 253 -3.38 -28.44 31.18
CA LEU A 253 -2.87 -28.74 29.84
C LEU A 253 -4.01 -28.85 28.82
N GLU A 254 -5.07 -29.59 29.15
CA GLU A 254 -6.23 -29.75 28.28
C GLU A 254 -6.98 -28.43 28.07
N GLU A 255 -7.12 -27.60 29.10
CA GLU A 255 -7.72 -26.27 28.95
C GLU A 255 -6.90 -25.39 28.02
N ARG A 256 -5.56 -25.42 28.14
CA ARG A 256 -4.69 -24.65 27.26
C ARG A 256 -4.79 -25.12 25.80
N LYS A 257 -4.82 -26.43 25.56
CA LYS A 257 -5.06 -27.00 24.23
C LYS A 257 -6.41 -26.55 23.66
N ARG A 258 -7.46 -26.53 24.50
CA ARG A 258 -8.79 -26.04 24.11
C ARG A 258 -8.75 -24.56 23.69
N LEU A 259 -8.09 -23.70 24.47
CA LEU A 259 -7.93 -22.28 24.15
C LEU A 259 -7.10 -22.06 22.88
N ALA A 260 -6.01 -22.81 22.70
CA ALA A 260 -5.18 -22.76 21.50
C ALA A 260 -5.99 -23.17 20.25
N ALA A 261 -6.73 -24.28 20.32
CA ALA A 261 -7.59 -24.74 19.24
C ALA A 261 -8.71 -23.75 18.90
N ALA A 262 -9.32 -23.12 19.92
CA ALA A 262 -10.34 -22.09 19.73
C ALA A 262 -9.77 -20.82 19.08
N SER A 263 -8.63 -20.33 19.58
CA SER A 263 -7.90 -19.19 19.02
C SER A 263 -7.53 -19.44 17.56
N PHE A 264 -6.96 -20.60 17.29
CA PHE A 264 -6.62 -21.04 15.94
C PHE A 264 -7.85 -21.03 15.03
N LYS A 265 -8.96 -21.66 15.45
CA LYS A 265 -10.20 -21.73 14.66
C LYS A 265 -10.71 -20.34 14.32
N GLU A 266 -10.65 -19.41 15.26
CA GLU A 266 -11.08 -18.03 15.07
C GLU A 266 -10.18 -17.28 14.08
N GLN A 267 -8.85 -17.43 14.19
CA GLN A 267 -7.91 -16.86 13.23
C GLN A 267 -8.13 -17.44 11.82
N ASN A 268 -8.31 -18.74 11.70
CA ASN A 268 -8.52 -19.41 10.42
C ASN A 268 -9.80 -18.95 9.69
N LYS A 269 -10.82 -18.48 10.42
CA LYS A 269 -12.00 -17.84 9.81
C LYS A 269 -11.65 -16.49 9.18
N LYS A 270 -10.76 -15.73 9.82
CA LYS A 270 -10.31 -14.39 9.38
C LYS A 270 -9.31 -14.44 8.23
N LEU A 271 -8.59 -15.56 8.08
CA LEU A 271 -7.68 -15.75 6.96
C LEU A 271 -8.44 -15.65 5.63
N GLN A 272 -7.77 -15.17 4.60
CA GLN A 272 -8.26 -15.15 3.23
C GLN A 272 -7.32 -15.97 2.35
N ASN A 273 -7.83 -16.58 1.29
CA ASN A 273 -6.93 -17.19 0.31
C ASN A 273 -6.25 -16.07 -0.47
N SER A 274 -4.95 -16.16 -0.65
CA SER A 274 -4.20 -15.28 -1.55
C SER A 274 -4.03 -15.92 -2.92
N CYS A 275 -3.90 -15.08 -3.95
CA CYS A 275 -3.54 -15.55 -5.27
C CYS A 275 -2.09 -16.05 -5.23
N SER A 276 -1.82 -17.22 -5.80
CA SER A 276 -0.48 -17.78 -5.90
C SER A 276 0.40 -17.06 -6.91
N TYR A 277 -0.17 -16.21 -7.78
CA TYR A 277 0.64 -15.35 -8.66
C TYR A 277 1.27 -14.21 -7.83
N PRO A 278 2.61 -14.13 -7.71
CA PRO A 278 3.28 -13.12 -6.89
C PRO A 278 2.99 -11.66 -7.29
N GLY A 279 2.57 -11.45 -8.54
CA GLY A 279 2.18 -10.15 -9.05
C GLY A 279 0.79 -9.70 -8.61
N CYS A 280 0.01 -10.55 -7.94
CA CYS A 280 -1.38 -10.29 -7.61
C CYS A 280 -1.58 -10.17 -6.09
N GLN A 281 -2.15 -9.06 -5.67
CA GLN A 281 -2.49 -8.80 -4.26
C GLN A 281 -3.95 -9.17 -3.94
N ASN A 282 -4.70 -9.75 -4.89
CA ASN A 282 -6.10 -10.09 -4.65
C ASN A 282 -6.21 -11.18 -3.58
N LEU A 283 -7.02 -10.87 -2.58
CA LEU A 283 -7.47 -11.78 -1.54
C LEU A 283 -8.87 -12.28 -1.84
N SER A 284 -9.17 -13.52 -1.48
CA SER A 284 -10.53 -14.03 -1.59
C SER A 284 -11.41 -13.28 -0.60
N PRO A 285 -12.63 -12.86 -0.98
CA PRO A 285 -13.60 -12.27 -0.07
C PRO A 285 -13.74 -13.08 1.22
N ALA A 286 -13.86 -12.38 2.36
CA ALA A 286 -13.96 -13.03 3.67
C ALA A 286 -15.22 -13.91 3.79
N ASP A 287 -16.29 -13.53 3.09
CA ASP A 287 -17.56 -14.25 3.02
C ASP A 287 -17.51 -15.53 2.16
N GLY A 288 -16.40 -15.76 1.45
CA GLY A 288 -16.25 -16.90 0.54
C GLY A 288 -17.08 -16.82 -0.74
N SER A 289 -17.64 -15.65 -1.07
CA SER A 289 -18.50 -15.43 -2.24
C SER A 289 -17.77 -15.69 -3.56
N SER A 290 -16.49 -15.32 -3.67
CA SER A 290 -15.65 -15.68 -4.82
C SER A 290 -14.63 -16.76 -4.46
N LYS A 291 -14.77 -17.91 -5.11
CA LYS A 291 -13.87 -19.04 -4.95
C LYS A 291 -12.70 -18.89 -5.91
N PHE A 292 -11.49 -18.70 -5.37
CA PHE A 292 -10.27 -18.82 -6.17
C PHE A 292 -10.21 -20.22 -6.77
N LYS A 293 -9.87 -20.30 -8.06
CA LYS A 293 -9.72 -21.57 -8.76
C LYS A 293 -8.38 -22.18 -8.40
N HIS A 294 -8.34 -23.47 -8.10
CA HIS A 294 -7.08 -24.18 -7.91
C HIS A 294 -6.59 -24.75 -9.24
N CYS A 295 -5.28 -24.95 -9.39
CA CYS A 295 -4.73 -25.74 -10.48
C CYS A 295 -5.16 -27.21 -10.32
N PRO A 296 -5.95 -27.78 -11.26
CA PRO A 296 -6.49 -29.13 -11.10
C PRO A 296 -5.39 -30.20 -11.09
N ARG A 297 -4.32 -30.02 -11.87
CA ARG A 297 -3.18 -30.96 -11.90
C ARG A 297 -2.44 -31.00 -10.57
N CYS A 298 -2.10 -29.85 -9.99
CA CYS A 298 -1.43 -29.81 -8.69
C CYS A 298 -2.30 -30.42 -7.58
N PHE A 299 -3.59 -30.09 -7.59
CA PHE A 299 -4.52 -30.60 -6.58
C PHE A 299 -4.71 -32.11 -6.70
N GLN A 300 -4.95 -32.64 -7.90
CA GLN A 300 -5.16 -34.07 -8.10
C GLN A 300 -3.88 -34.89 -7.86
N ALA A 301 -2.75 -34.46 -8.43
CA ALA A 301 -1.51 -35.25 -8.39
C ALA A 301 -0.76 -35.15 -7.06
N THR A 302 -0.81 -33.99 -6.40
CA THR A 302 0.04 -33.71 -5.22
C THR A 302 -0.72 -33.14 -4.02
N GLN A 303 -2.03 -32.95 -4.13
CA GLN A 303 -2.87 -32.29 -3.11
C GLN A 303 -2.42 -30.85 -2.77
N ARG A 304 -1.57 -30.22 -3.59
CA ARG A 304 -1.14 -28.82 -3.44
C ARG A 304 -2.23 -27.87 -3.90
N ARG A 305 -2.50 -26.84 -3.09
CA ARG A 305 -3.54 -25.85 -3.35
C ARG A 305 -2.95 -24.59 -3.96
N VAL A 306 -2.59 -24.66 -5.23
CA VAL A 306 -2.17 -23.47 -5.98
C VAL A 306 -3.40 -22.72 -6.48
N LEU A 307 -3.70 -21.56 -5.89
CA LEU A 307 -4.94 -20.82 -6.05
C LEU A 307 -4.75 -19.58 -6.93
N TYR A 308 -5.71 -19.29 -7.81
CA TYR A 308 -5.69 -18.10 -8.64
C TYR A 308 -7.03 -17.36 -8.56
N CYS A 309 -6.97 -16.04 -8.44
CA CYS A 309 -8.15 -15.19 -8.50
C CYS A 309 -8.74 -15.10 -9.91
N SER A 310 -7.93 -15.33 -10.96
CA SER A 310 -8.35 -15.30 -12.35
C SER A 310 -7.50 -16.21 -13.24
N PRO A 311 -8.01 -16.61 -14.43
CA PRO A 311 -7.21 -17.30 -15.44
C PRO A 311 -6.00 -16.49 -15.94
N ILE A 312 -6.06 -15.16 -15.86
CA ILE A 312 -4.95 -14.27 -16.23
C ILE A 312 -3.78 -14.48 -15.26
N CYS A 313 -4.04 -14.45 -13.95
CA CYS A 313 -3.03 -14.72 -12.92
C CYS A 313 -2.46 -16.14 -13.05
N GLN A 314 -3.30 -17.13 -13.35
CA GLN A 314 -2.85 -18.50 -13.61
C GLN A 314 -1.90 -18.57 -14.81
N LYS A 315 -2.24 -17.94 -15.94
CA LYS A 315 -1.39 -17.93 -17.14
C LYS A 315 -0.07 -17.18 -16.91
N ALA A 316 -0.09 -16.08 -16.16
CA ALA A 316 1.11 -15.34 -15.80
C ALA A 316 2.04 -16.19 -14.92
N ASP A 317 1.51 -16.78 -13.85
CA ASP A 317 2.27 -17.65 -12.95
C ASP A 317 2.74 -18.94 -13.65
N TRP A 318 1.96 -19.45 -14.61
CA TRP A 318 2.33 -20.60 -15.45
C TRP A 318 3.63 -20.35 -16.21
N LYS A 319 3.72 -19.21 -16.91
CA LYS A 319 4.91 -18.83 -17.68
C LYS A 319 6.11 -18.58 -16.77
N LEU A 320 5.87 -18.08 -15.57
CA LEU A 320 6.90 -17.75 -14.61
C LEU A 320 7.50 -18.98 -13.95
N ARG A 321 6.71 -19.68 -13.13
CA ARG A 321 7.23 -20.70 -12.20
C ARG A 321 6.40 -21.97 -12.17
N HIS A 322 5.08 -21.85 -12.31
CA HIS A 322 4.19 -22.96 -12.03
C HIS A 322 4.39 -24.11 -13.02
N LYS A 323 4.70 -23.83 -14.29
CA LYS A 323 4.91 -24.87 -15.31
C LYS A 323 6.02 -25.86 -14.91
N ALA A 324 7.09 -25.39 -14.27
CA ALA A 324 8.22 -26.24 -13.88
C ALA A 324 7.80 -27.32 -12.87
N VAL A 325 6.92 -26.95 -11.93
CA VAL A 325 6.51 -27.78 -10.80
C VAL A 325 5.09 -28.34 -10.92
N CYS A 326 4.33 -28.04 -11.99
CA CYS A 326 2.92 -28.40 -12.07
C CYS A 326 2.67 -29.92 -11.99
N GLY A 327 1.89 -30.36 -11.00
CA GLY A 327 1.53 -31.77 -10.84
C GLY A 327 2.68 -32.70 -10.45
N LYS A 328 3.88 -32.15 -10.19
CA LYS A 328 5.05 -32.91 -9.71
C LYS A 328 5.17 -32.80 -8.19
N PRO A 329 5.61 -33.86 -7.49
CA PRO A 329 6.16 -33.74 -6.15
C PRO A 329 7.23 -32.64 -6.12
N LEU A 330 7.29 -31.87 -5.05
CA LEU A 330 8.36 -30.89 -4.88
C LEU A 330 9.56 -31.61 -4.27
N SER A 331 10.77 -31.30 -4.75
CA SER A 331 12.01 -31.51 -4.01
C SER A 331 12.43 -30.21 -3.32
N PHE A 332 13.39 -30.29 -2.39
CA PHE A 332 13.99 -29.10 -1.79
C PHE A 332 14.63 -28.20 -2.86
N ASP A 333 15.36 -28.82 -3.80
CA ASP A 333 16.06 -28.10 -4.87
C ASP A 333 15.07 -27.42 -5.83
N ASP A 334 13.94 -28.05 -6.16
CA ASP A 334 12.88 -27.43 -6.98
C ASP A 334 12.37 -26.12 -6.37
N VAL A 335 12.21 -26.07 -5.04
CA VAL A 335 11.72 -24.87 -4.35
C VAL A 335 12.77 -23.76 -4.34
N SER A 336 14.04 -24.12 -4.12
CA SER A 336 15.16 -23.16 -4.06
C SER A 336 15.55 -22.58 -5.43
N THR A 337 15.25 -23.28 -6.52
CA THR A 337 15.67 -22.92 -7.89
C THR A 337 14.57 -22.27 -8.72
N LEU A 338 13.39 -21.98 -8.13
CA LEU A 338 12.31 -21.31 -8.86
C LEU A 338 12.80 -19.97 -9.45
N PRO A 339 12.45 -19.66 -10.71
CA PRO A 339 12.97 -18.49 -11.41
C PRO A 339 12.53 -17.15 -10.79
N ASP A 340 13.32 -16.10 -11.04
CA ASP A 340 13.08 -14.76 -10.51
C ASP A 340 11.76 -14.20 -11.04
N ILE A 341 11.08 -13.44 -10.20
CA ILE A 341 9.94 -12.63 -10.63
C ILE A 341 10.50 -11.27 -11.02
N SER A 342 11.04 -11.18 -12.23
CA SER A 342 11.36 -9.88 -12.83
C SER A 342 10.06 -9.05 -12.95
N PRO A 343 10.08 -7.75 -12.63
CA PRO A 343 8.98 -6.83 -12.90
C PRO A 343 8.47 -6.92 -14.35
N ASP A 344 9.33 -7.24 -15.31
CA ASP A 344 8.95 -7.35 -16.73
C ASP A 344 8.06 -8.55 -17.04
N ALA A 345 8.05 -9.56 -16.18
CA ALA A 345 7.10 -10.64 -16.29
C ALA A 345 5.67 -10.23 -15.86
N ARG A 346 5.52 -9.19 -15.02
CA ARG A 346 4.21 -8.55 -14.79
C ARG A 346 3.70 -7.88 -16.07
N ARG A 347 4.60 -7.23 -16.83
CA ARG A 347 4.24 -6.47 -18.04
C ARG A 347 3.80 -7.36 -19.22
N ARG A 348 4.45 -8.51 -19.44
CA ARG A 348 4.19 -9.39 -20.61
C ARG A 348 2.93 -10.28 -20.54
N GLY A 349 2.15 -10.18 -19.46
CA GLY A 349 1.00 -11.06 -19.19
C GLY A 349 -0.36 -10.59 -19.73
N ILE A 350 -0.47 -9.32 -20.13
CA ILE A 350 -1.71 -8.69 -20.57
C ILE A 350 -1.45 -8.17 -21.99
N VAL A 351 -1.75 -8.98 -23.01
CA VAL A 351 -1.79 -8.51 -24.40
C VAL A 351 -3.27 -8.50 -24.77
N ALA A 352 -3.82 -7.30 -24.99
CA ALA A 352 -5.16 -7.16 -25.58
C ALA A 352 -5.21 -7.85 -26.96
N PRO A 353 -6.35 -8.44 -27.37
CA PRO A 353 -6.45 -9.11 -28.66
C PRO A 353 -6.15 -8.12 -29.80
N LYS A 354 -5.19 -8.47 -30.67
CA LYS A 354 -4.88 -7.70 -31.87
C LYS A 354 -6.10 -7.73 -32.80
N HIS A 355 -6.71 -6.57 -33.02
CA HIS A 355 -7.63 -6.34 -34.15
C HIS A 355 -6.84 -5.88 -35.39
N PRO A 356 -7.38 -6.09 -36.60
CA PRO A 356 -6.68 -5.86 -37.86
C PRO A 356 -6.45 -4.36 -38.07
N SER A 357 -5.24 -4.03 -38.52
CA SER A 357 -4.74 -2.68 -38.75
C SER A 357 -5.54 -1.94 -39.83
N THR A 358 -6.10 -0.78 -39.48
CA THR A 358 -6.39 0.28 -40.45
C THR A 358 -5.20 1.24 -40.44
N ASP A 359 -4.51 1.27 -41.57
CA ASP A 359 -3.33 2.09 -41.84
C ASP A 359 -3.77 3.55 -42.08
N SER A 360 -3.67 4.41 -41.07
CA SER A 360 -3.75 5.87 -41.23
C SER A 360 -2.51 6.48 -40.60
N GLY A 361 -1.73 7.21 -41.39
CA GLY A 361 -0.43 7.77 -41.03
C GLY A 361 -0.49 8.92 -40.00
N MET A 362 -1.08 8.70 -38.83
CA MET A 362 -0.93 9.60 -37.69
C MET A 362 0.49 9.44 -37.11
N GLN A 363 1.25 10.53 -37.11
CA GLN A 363 2.50 10.60 -36.36
C GLN A 363 2.19 10.39 -34.88
N THR A 364 2.81 9.38 -34.27
CA THR A 364 2.71 9.11 -32.84
C THR A 364 3.71 10.00 -32.10
N VAL A 365 3.22 11.03 -31.41
CA VAL A 365 4.05 11.83 -30.49
C VAL A 365 4.09 11.08 -29.17
N ALA A 366 5.27 10.63 -28.76
CA ALA A 366 5.46 9.96 -27.47
C ALA A 366 5.22 10.95 -26.33
N MET A 367 4.52 10.50 -25.29
CA MET A 367 4.24 11.34 -24.13
C MET A 367 5.51 11.46 -23.26
N PRO A 368 5.90 12.67 -22.82
CA PRO A 368 7.09 12.84 -21.99
C PRO A 368 6.95 12.10 -20.66
N THR A 369 8.00 11.38 -20.23
CA THR A 369 8.00 10.61 -18.99
C THR A 369 8.41 11.44 -17.80
N ALA A 370 8.03 11.00 -16.59
CA ALA A 370 8.50 11.57 -15.34
C ALA A 370 10.04 11.50 -15.20
N GLU A 371 10.67 10.48 -15.80
CA GLU A 371 12.13 10.30 -15.75
C GLU A 371 12.84 11.37 -16.58
N GLN A 372 12.30 11.71 -17.77
CA GLN A 372 12.83 12.80 -18.60
C GLN A 372 12.80 14.15 -17.85
N ALA A 373 11.76 14.39 -17.04
CA ALA A 373 11.65 15.60 -16.22
C ALA A 373 12.78 15.73 -15.19
N ALA A 374 13.29 14.59 -14.69
CA ALA A 374 14.38 14.57 -13.72
C ALA A 374 15.77 14.73 -14.36
N THR A 375 15.92 14.33 -15.64
CA THR A 375 17.21 14.41 -16.35
C THR A 375 17.40 15.73 -17.10
N ASP A 376 16.38 16.24 -17.78
CA ASP A 376 16.43 17.54 -18.46
C ASP A 376 15.04 18.17 -18.45
N ALA A 377 14.79 19.04 -17.47
CA ALA A 377 13.51 19.71 -17.31
C ALA A 377 13.14 20.58 -18.52
N HIS A 378 14.13 21.16 -19.22
CA HIS A 378 13.89 21.98 -20.41
C HIS A 378 13.51 21.13 -21.63
N GLU A 379 14.19 20.01 -21.87
CA GLU A 379 13.83 19.09 -22.94
C GLU A 379 12.47 18.44 -22.69
N TRP A 380 12.22 18.02 -21.45
CA TRP A 380 10.93 17.49 -21.03
C TRP A 380 9.79 18.51 -21.23
N ASP A 381 10.01 19.78 -20.89
CA ASP A 381 9.05 20.84 -21.12
C ASP A 381 8.77 21.09 -22.61
N ARG A 382 9.82 21.13 -23.44
CA ARG A 382 9.67 21.25 -24.92
C ARG A 382 8.89 20.08 -25.52
N ALA A 383 9.11 18.87 -25.00
CA ALA A 383 8.39 17.69 -25.43
C ALA A 383 6.90 17.77 -25.04
N TRP A 384 6.59 18.31 -23.85
CA TRP A 384 5.22 18.63 -23.46
C TRP A 384 4.60 19.70 -24.35
N ASP A 385 5.29 20.81 -24.60
CA ASP A 385 4.80 21.88 -25.46
C ASP A 385 4.51 21.39 -26.90
N SER A 386 5.32 20.45 -27.39
CA SER A 386 5.09 19.77 -28.68
C SER A 386 3.85 18.88 -28.65
N LEU A 387 3.68 18.09 -27.58
CA LEU A 387 2.51 17.23 -27.38
C LEU A 387 1.22 18.05 -27.25
N LEU A 388 1.23 19.14 -26.47
CA LEU A 388 0.07 20.00 -26.22
C LEU A 388 -0.39 20.74 -27.47
N ARG A 389 0.51 21.01 -28.43
CA ARG A 389 0.14 21.54 -29.75
C ARG A 389 -0.62 20.53 -30.61
N VAL A 390 -0.41 19.23 -30.38
CA VAL A 390 -1.07 18.15 -31.13
C VAL A 390 -2.36 17.72 -30.43
N VAL A 391 -2.36 17.70 -29.10
CA VAL A 391 -3.53 17.38 -28.28
C VAL A 391 -4.31 18.66 -28.00
N THR A 392 -4.97 19.17 -29.04
CA THR A 392 -5.60 20.51 -29.01
C THR A 392 -6.91 20.58 -28.24
N THR A 393 -7.49 19.46 -27.80
CA THR A 393 -8.78 19.46 -27.10
C THR A 393 -8.83 18.44 -25.94
N PRO A 394 -9.49 18.79 -24.81
CA PRO A 394 -9.79 17.81 -23.75
C PRO A 394 -10.62 16.61 -24.25
N PHE A 395 -11.28 16.74 -25.40
CA PHE A 395 -12.07 15.69 -26.07
C PHE A 395 -11.28 14.41 -26.35
N CYS A 396 -10.02 14.51 -26.79
CA CYS A 396 -9.20 13.33 -27.07
C CYS A 396 -8.95 12.48 -25.81
N PHE A 397 -8.89 13.12 -24.64
CA PHE A 397 -8.71 12.43 -23.36
C PHE A 397 -10.03 11.87 -22.81
N ILE A 398 -11.14 12.58 -22.98
CA ILE A 398 -12.46 12.05 -22.63
C ILE A 398 -12.74 10.77 -23.44
N ASP A 399 -12.47 10.78 -24.74
CA ASP A 399 -12.62 9.60 -25.59
C ASP A 399 -11.69 8.44 -25.18
N MET A 400 -10.47 8.75 -24.71
CA MET A 400 -9.54 7.76 -24.16
C MET A 400 -10.03 7.15 -22.83
N VAL A 401 -10.69 7.93 -21.98
CA VAL A 401 -11.36 7.46 -20.76
C VAL A 401 -12.61 6.64 -21.09
N TYR A 402 -13.38 7.05 -22.10
CA TYR A 402 -14.54 6.31 -22.61
C TYR A 402 -14.18 4.94 -23.15
N ARG A 403 -13.10 4.83 -23.94
CA ARG A 403 -12.61 3.55 -24.49
C ARG A 403 -12.10 2.58 -23.40
N ASN A 404 -11.92 3.06 -22.17
CA ASN A 404 -11.51 2.27 -21.01
C ASN A 404 -12.72 1.84 -20.15
N GLU A 405 -13.82 1.39 -20.79
CA GLU A 405 -15.12 0.96 -20.22
C GLU A 405 -15.05 0.01 -19.00
N SER A 406 -13.87 -0.55 -18.70
CA SER A 406 -13.64 -1.50 -17.62
C SER A 406 -13.85 -0.98 -16.19
N HIS A 407 -13.91 0.35 -15.95
CA HIS A 407 -14.07 0.88 -14.59
C HIS A 407 -15.51 1.16 -14.15
N GLY A 408 -16.48 1.22 -15.07
CA GLY A 408 -17.89 1.44 -14.73
C GLY A 408 -18.19 2.81 -14.06
N LEU A 409 -19.45 3.25 -14.14
CA LEU A 409 -19.92 4.49 -13.51
C LEU A 409 -19.70 4.49 -11.99
N GLU A 410 -19.83 3.34 -11.34
CA GLU A 410 -19.70 3.20 -9.89
C GLU A 410 -18.29 3.51 -9.37
N ALA A 411 -17.22 3.07 -10.06
CA ALA A 411 -15.86 3.38 -9.62
C ALA A 411 -15.54 4.87 -9.76
N THR A 412 -16.04 5.49 -10.84
CA THR A 412 -15.88 6.93 -11.08
C THR A 412 -16.58 7.71 -9.96
N LEU A 413 -17.83 7.38 -9.65
CA LEU A 413 -18.59 7.97 -8.55
C LEU A 413 -17.95 7.72 -7.18
N ALA A 414 -17.37 6.55 -6.94
CA ALA A 414 -16.69 6.22 -5.69
C ALA A 414 -15.39 7.02 -5.50
N SER A 415 -14.67 7.33 -6.58
CA SER A 415 -13.43 8.11 -6.54
C SER A 415 -13.64 9.62 -6.40
N TYR A 416 -14.80 10.13 -6.83
CA TYR A 416 -15.08 11.57 -6.89
C TYR A 416 -14.98 12.28 -5.52
N PRO A 417 -15.58 11.78 -4.41
CA PRO A 417 -15.43 12.41 -3.10
C PRO A 417 -13.97 12.49 -2.61
N TYR A 418 -13.16 11.49 -2.97
CA TYR A 418 -11.74 11.46 -2.63
C TYR A 418 -10.95 12.51 -3.43
N LEU A 419 -11.20 12.62 -4.73
CA LEU A 419 -10.64 13.68 -5.57
C LEU A 419 -11.03 15.07 -5.06
N LEU A 420 -12.30 15.26 -4.70
CA LEU A 420 -12.81 16.51 -4.16
C LEU A 420 -12.07 16.88 -2.87
N SER A 421 -12.02 15.96 -1.89
CA SER A 421 -11.34 16.19 -0.61
C SER A 421 -9.85 16.51 -0.78
N ASN A 422 -9.15 15.78 -1.66
CA ASN A 422 -7.73 16.02 -1.92
C ASN A 422 -7.48 17.37 -2.59
N THR A 423 -8.34 17.76 -3.52
CA THR A 423 -8.24 19.03 -4.25
C THR A 423 -8.46 20.19 -3.30
N SER A 424 -9.50 20.13 -2.45
CA SER A 424 -9.72 21.13 -1.39
C SER A 424 -8.53 21.21 -0.42
N SER A 425 -7.93 20.07 -0.05
CA SER A 425 -6.74 20.06 0.81
C SER A 425 -5.53 20.70 0.13
N ALA A 426 -5.33 20.47 -1.17
CA ALA A 426 -4.25 21.08 -1.94
C ALA A 426 -4.42 22.61 -2.05
N GLN A 427 -5.63 23.10 -2.33
CA GLN A 427 -5.94 24.54 -2.34
C GLN A 427 -5.78 25.19 -0.96
N TYR A 428 -6.20 24.50 0.10
CA TYR A 428 -6.00 24.98 1.46
C TYR A 428 -4.51 25.18 1.76
N GLN A 429 -3.68 24.17 1.48
CA GLN A 429 -2.24 24.25 1.70
C GLN A 429 -1.60 25.38 0.89
N LEU A 430 -1.94 25.46 -0.41
CA LEU A 430 -1.47 26.54 -1.27
C LEU A 430 -1.85 27.91 -0.70
N THR A 431 -3.07 28.07 -0.20
CA THR A 431 -3.55 29.35 0.35
C THR A 431 -2.75 29.75 1.59
N VAL A 432 -2.46 28.80 2.49
CA VAL A 432 -1.63 29.03 3.67
C VAL A 432 -0.22 29.46 3.27
N ASP A 433 0.42 28.71 2.38
CA ASP A 433 1.80 28.95 1.96
C ASP A 433 1.94 30.26 1.18
N ALA A 434 0.99 30.56 0.29
CA ALA A 434 0.93 31.82 -0.45
C ALA A 434 0.77 33.02 0.48
N GLN A 435 -0.11 32.95 1.48
CA GLN A 435 -0.26 34.02 2.48
C GLN A 435 1.03 34.24 3.29
N MET A 436 1.77 33.18 3.61
CA MET A 436 3.09 33.31 4.27
C MET A 436 4.11 33.97 3.35
N CYS A 437 4.12 33.61 2.06
CA CYS A 437 5.03 34.17 1.06
C CYS A 437 4.73 35.64 0.75
N PHE A 438 3.45 36.02 0.63
CA PHE A 438 3.04 37.42 0.41
C PHE A 438 3.47 38.33 1.56
N LYS A 439 3.46 37.85 2.81
CA LYS A 439 4.02 38.59 3.96
C LYS A 439 5.53 38.79 3.86
N LYS A 440 6.23 38.00 3.05
CA LYS A 440 7.67 38.11 2.77
C LYS A 440 7.95 38.81 1.42
N ASP A 441 7.02 39.65 0.98
CA ASP A 441 7.14 40.46 -0.24
C ASP A 441 7.34 39.62 -1.52
N PHE A 442 6.74 38.42 -1.55
CA PHE A 442 6.84 37.53 -2.71
C PHE A 442 6.41 38.21 -4.01
N GLU A 443 5.33 39.02 -3.99
CA GLU A 443 4.85 39.65 -5.23
C GLU A 443 5.85 40.64 -5.83
N ALA A 444 6.46 41.52 -5.01
CA ALA A 444 7.43 42.47 -5.51
C ALA A 444 8.71 41.77 -5.96
N ARG A 445 9.18 40.77 -5.19
CA ARG A 445 10.33 39.94 -5.56
C ARG A 445 10.09 39.17 -6.86
N TRP A 446 8.92 38.57 -7.02
CA TRP A 446 8.55 37.85 -8.24
C TRP A 446 8.52 38.78 -9.45
N ARG A 447 7.90 39.97 -9.32
CA ARG A 447 7.89 40.99 -10.39
C ARG A 447 9.28 41.53 -10.73
N ALA A 448 10.15 41.70 -9.74
CA ALA A 448 11.52 42.15 -9.94
C ALA A 448 12.41 41.08 -10.59
N ALA A 449 12.14 39.79 -10.35
CA ALA A 449 12.88 38.67 -10.94
C ALA A 449 12.69 38.64 -12.47
N GLY A 450 13.79 38.56 -13.22
CA GLY A 450 13.71 38.38 -14.67
C GLY A 450 13.26 36.97 -15.06
N PRO A 451 12.90 36.72 -16.34
CA PRO A 451 12.50 35.38 -16.81
C PRO A 451 13.55 34.29 -16.52
N GLY A 452 14.84 34.64 -16.59
CA GLY A 452 15.95 33.71 -16.28
C GLY A 452 16.02 33.29 -14.82
N GLU A 453 15.58 34.14 -13.89
CA GLU A 453 15.49 33.80 -12.45
C GLU A 453 14.21 33.02 -12.15
N ARG A 454 13.09 33.36 -12.79
CA ARG A 454 11.80 32.67 -12.61
C ARG A 454 11.80 31.24 -13.18
N SER A 455 12.45 31.04 -14.33
CA SER A 455 12.37 29.79 -15.10
C SER A 455 12.78 28.54 -14.33
N PRO A 456 13.92 28.51 -13.60
CA PRO A 456 14.31 27.36 -12.78
C PRO A 456 13.26 26.96 -11.74
N HIS A 457 12.57 27.93 -11.13
CA HIS A 457 11.53 27.65 -10.13
C HIS A 457 10.25 27.09 -10.75
N VAL A 458 9.81 27.63 -11.88
CA VAL A 458 8.63 27.12 -12.61
C VAL A 458 8.90 25.70 -13.13
N LEU A 459 10.04 25.48 -13.78
CA LEU A 459 10.44 24.17 -14.30
C LEU A 459 10.66 23.15 -13.20
N GLY A 460 11.37 23.54 -12.14
CA GLY A 460 11.62 22.68 -10.99
C GLY A 460 10.32 22.24 -10.31
N ALA A 461 9.36 23.16 -10.14
CA ALA A 461 8.05 22.82 -9.59
C ALA A 461 7.26 21.86 -10.49
N LEU A 462 7.24 22.11 -11.81
CA LEU A 462 6.56 21.22 -12.76
C LEU A 462 7.17 19.82 -12.77
N ALA A 463 8.49 19.72 -12.83
CA ALA A 463 9.20 18.45 -12.80
C ALA A 463 9.00 17.70 -11.47
N ALA A 464 9.05 18.41 -10.34
CA ALA A 464 8.81 17.83 -9.01
C ALA A 464 7.38 17.27 -8.88
N VAL A 465 6.36 17.98 -9.37
CA VAL A 465 4.97 17.51 -9.30
C VAL A 465 4.72 16.37 -10.28
N CYS A 466 5.23 16.45 -11.50
CA CYS A 466 5.01 15.42 -12.52
C CYS A 466 5.79 14.14 -12.22
N SER A 467 6.90 14.21 -11.48
CA SER A 467 7.67 13.03 -11.04
C SER A 467 7.04 12.29 -9.85
N GLN A 468 6.17 12.93 -9.07
CA GLN A 468 5.49 12.28 -7.94
C GLN A 468 4.53 11.16 -8.36
N SER A 469 3.86 11.30 -9.51
CA SER A 469 3.05 10.22 -10.08
C SER A 469 2.75 10.43 -11.55
N GLN A 470 2.57 9.33 -12.28
CA GLN A 470 2.14 9.37 -13.67
C GLN A 470 0.76 10.03 -13.83
N ASN A 471 -0.13 9.93 -12.83
CA ASN A 471 -1.43 10.60 -12.87
C ASN A 471 -1.29 12.13 -12.85
N LEU A 472 -0.34 12.66 -12.10
CA LEU A 472 -0.03 14.11 -12.09
C LEU A 472 0.65 14.54 -13.40
N ASN A 473 1.57 13.71 -13.92
CA ASN A 473 2.17 13.94 -15.25
C ASN A 473 1.10 13.96 -16.36
N LEU A 474 0.18 12.99 -16.37
CA LEU A 474 -0.96 12.96 -17.30
C LEU A 474 -1.88 14.17 -17.10
N ALA A 475 -2.16 14.54 -15.85
CA ALA A 475 -3.04 15.64 -15.54
C ALA A 475 -2.44 17.02 -15.91
N ARG A 476 -1.13 17.10 -16.18
CA ARG A 476 -0.51 18.27 -16.81
C ARG A 476 -1.14 18.59 -18.16
N ALA A 477 -1.57 17.58 -18.92
CA ALA A 477 -2.24 17.78 -20.20
C ALA A 477 -3.52 18.60 -20.08
N TYR A 478 -4.18 18.57 -18.92
CA TYR A 478 -5.38 19.36 -18.63
C TYR A 478 -5.09 20.82 -18.29
N CYS A 479 -3.81 21.16 -18.06
CA CYS A 479 -3.34 22.48 -17.64
C CYS A 479 -2.56 23.19 -18.76
N ALA A 480 -2.86 22.85 -20.01
CA ALA A 480 -2.08 23.22 -21.19
C ALA A 480 -1.93 24.74 -21.39
N THR A 481 -2.82 25.53 -20.82
CA THR A 481 -2.86 26.98 -20.96
C THR A 481 -2.28 27.71 -19.75
N GLU A 482 -2.42 27.13 -18.56
CA GLU A 482 -2.09 27.74 -17.27
C GLU A 482 -0.64 27.46 -16.86
N LEU A 483 -0.13 26.28 -17.21
CA LEU A 483 1.16 25.77 -16.75
C LEU A 483 2.20 25.70 -17.87
N ARG A 484 2.16 26.68 -18.79
CA ARG A 484 3.22 26.86 -19.80
C ARG A 484 4.35 27.68 -19.20
N VAL A 485 5.57 27.16 -19.29
CA VAL A 485 6.75 27.78 -18.67
C VAL A 485 7.02 29.17 -19.25
N GLU A 486 7.05 29.30 -20.58
CA GLU A 486 7.38 30.55 -21.25
C GLU A 486 6.45 31.71 -20.85
N PRO A 487 5.10 31.60 -20.92
CA PRO A 487 4.20 32.64 -20.43
C PRO A 487 4.38 32.97 -18.95
N LEU A 488 4.49 31.97 -18.08
CA LEU A 488 4.65 32.19 -16.63
C LEU A 488 5.97 32.86 -16.26
N CYS A 489 7.01 32.69 -17.08
CA CYS A 489 8.30 33.34 -16.85
C CYS A 489 8.34 34.76 -17.43
N ASN A 490 7.74 34.97 -18.59
CA ASN A 490 7.78 36.25 -19.30
C ASN A 490 6.78 37.27 -18.75
N ASP A 491 5.65 36.82 -18.20
CA ASP A 491 4.64 37.67 -17.58
C ASP A 491 4.52 37.34 -16.09
N ALA A 492 5.00 38.27 -15.26
CA ALA A 492 4.97 38.11 -13.82
C ALA A 492 3.55 38.07 -13.27
N ASP A 493 2.67 38.88 -13.84
CA ASP A 493 1.31 39.06 -13.36
C ASP A 493 0.46 37.84 -13.73
N LEU A 494 0.77 37.14 -14.82
CA LEU A 494 0.10 35.89 -15.17
C LEU A 494 0.22 34.81 -14.08
N LEU A 495 1.41 34.61 -13.50
CA LEU A 495 1.57 33.67 -12.37
C LEU A 495 0.80 34.16 -11.14
N LEU A 496 0.89 35.45 -10.83
CA LEU A 496 0.22 36.03 -9.65
C LEU A 496 -1.30 35.92 -9.76
N ASP A 497 -1.85 36.12 -10.95
CA ASP A 497 -3.28 35.98 -11.21
C ASP A 497 -3.73 34.52 -11.15
N LEU A 498 -2.94 33.59 -11.68
CA LEU A 498 -3.18 32.15 -11.52
C LEU A 498 -3.14 31.75 -10.04
N LEU A 499 -2.17 32.27 -9.28
CA LEU A 499 -2.02 32.02 -7.85
C LEU A 499 -3.24 32.52 -7.08
N ARG A 500 -3.65 33.77 -7.26
CA ARG A 500 -4.85 34.35 -6.62
C ARG A 500 -6.13 33.62 -7.02
N SER A 501 -6.22 33.16 -8.27
CA SER A 501 -7.37 32.37 -8.76
C SER A 501 -7.43 30.99 -8.11
N ALA A 502 -6.28 30.38 -7.83
CA ALA A 502 -6.18 29.08 -7.18
C ALA A 502 -6.35 29.15 -5.65
N MET A 503 -6.04 30.30 -5.03
CA MET A 503 -6.24 30.53 -3.59
C MET A 503 -7.71 30.64 -3.20
N LEU A 504 -8.03 30.13 -2.02
CA LEU A 504 -9.33 30.33 -1.38
C LEU A 504 -9.45 31.79 -0.92
N ASP A 505 -10.63 32.39 -1.12
CA ASP A 505 -10.88 33.78 -0.74
C ASP A 505 -10.79 33.97 0.79
N ASP A 506 -11.26 32.97 1.54
CA ASP A 506 -11.13 32.86 2.99
C ASP A 506 -10.60 31.48 3.36
N ILE A 507 -9.73 31.42 4.37
CA ILE A 507 -9.35 30.14 5.01
C ILE A 507 -10.49 29.76 5.96
N PRO A 508 -11.32 28.75 5.65
CA PRO A 508 -12.47 28.41 6.48
C PRO A 508 -12.03 28.01 7.89
N SER A 509 -12.66 28.59 8.90
CA SER A 509 -12.39 28.27 10.32
C SER A 509 -12.82 26.84 10.70
N VAL A 510 -13.72 26.22 9.91
CA VAL A 510 -14.18 24.84 10.10
C VAL A 510 -14.53 24.21 8.74
N GLY A 511 -13.80 23.17 8.32
CA GLY A 511 -14.12 22.42 7.09
C GLY A 511 -13.19 22.70 5.91
N LEU A 512 -12.97 21.70 5.05
CA LEU A 512 -12.40 21.88 3.72
C LEU A 512 -13.57 22.38 2.88
N GLY A 513 -13.54 23.65 2.48
CA GLY A 513 -14.54 24.24 1.61
C GLY A 513 -14.62 23.51 0.27
N GLN A 514 -15.63 23.86 -0.53
CA GLN A 514 -15.63 23.47 -1.94
C GLN A 514 -14.37 24.03 -2.60
N PRO A 515 -13.68 23.23 -3.43
CA PRO A 515 -12.53 23.76 -4.14
C PRO A 515 -13.01 24.87 -5.07
N LYS A 516 -12.28 25.98 -5.07
CA LYS A 516 -12.53 27.10 -5.96
C LYS A 516 -12.13 26.69 -7.38
N TYR A 517 -13.06 26.76 -8.32
CA TYR A 517 -12.77 26.43 -9.70
C TYR A 517 -11.96 27.53 -10.37
N ILE A 518 -10.87 27.15 -11.02
CA ILE A 518 -10.05 28.05 -11.83
C ILE A 518 -10.67 28.10 -13.22
N SER A 519 -11.20 29.26 -13.62
CA SER A 519 -11.83 29.44 -14.93
C SER A 519 -10.84 29.16 -16.05
N ASN A 520 -11.35 28.67 -17.18
CA ASN A 520 -10.57 28.45 -18.38
C ASN A 520 -11.51 28.33 -19.57
N GLN A 521 -11.31 29.17 -20.59
CA GLN A 521 -12.17 29.23 -21.76
C GLN A 521 -12.37 27.86 -22.42
N SER A 522 -11.32 27.05 -22.62
CA SER A 522 -11.44 25.73 -23.24
C SER A 522 -12.26 24.74 -22.40
N TRP A 523 -12.17 24.85 -21.07
CA TRP A 523 -12.98 24.02 -20.15
C TRP A 523 -14.41 24.53 -20.01
N ASP A 524 -14.63 25.83 -20.18
CA ASP A 524 -15.94 26.48 -20.15
C ASP A 524 -16.71 26.25 -21.47
N GLU A 525 -16.04 26.26 -22.62
CA GLU A 525 -16.61 25.86 -23.92
C GLU A 525 -17.06 24.40 -23.90
N LEU A 526 -16.28 23.54 -23.25
CA LEU A 526 -16.67 22.15 -23.04
C LEU A 526 -17.96 22.05 -22.19
N LYS A 527 -18.33 23.10 -21.40
CA LYS A 527 -19.56 23.11 -20.57
C LYS A 527 -20.80 23.37 -21.41
N ALA A 528 -20.63 24.06 -22.53
CA ALA A 528 -21.74 24.52 -23.34
C ALA A 528 -22.22 23.49 -24.40
N GLY A 529 -21.53 22.37 -24.60
CA GLY A 529 -21.62 21.60 -25.86
C GLY A 529 -22.30 20.21 -25.86
N GLY A 530 -23.28 19.88 -25.02
CA GLY A 530 -23.87 18.52 -24.98
C GLY A 530 -25.40 18.44 -25.04
N GLU A 531 -25.95 17.63 -25.97
CA GLU A 531 -27.36 17.20 -26.01
C GLU A 531 -27.67 16.08 -24.99
N GLU A 532 -28.91 16.08 -24.50
CA GLU A 532 -29.44 15.30 -23.36
C GLU A 532 -29.51 13.79 -23.59
N THR A 533 -28.53 13.01 -23.08
CA THR A 533 -28.61 11.53 -23.04
C THR A 533 -27.99 10.92 -21.77
N LYS A 534 -28.34 9.67 -21.42
CA LYS A 534 -27.71 8.94 -20.28
C LYS A 534 -26.18 8.82 -20.38
N ALA A 535 -25.62 8.87 -21.60
CA ALA A 535 -24.18 8.91 -21.80
C ALA A 535 -23.56 10.18 -21.19
N GLN A 536 -24.30 11.30 -21.18
CA GLN A 536 -23.89 12.61 -20.68
C GLN A 536 -23.59 12.62 -19.17
N TYR A 537 -24.22 11.77 -18.37
CA TYR A 537 -23.94 11.76 -16.92
C TYR A 537 -22.55 11.23 -16.59
N LEU A 538 -22.13 10.15 -17.26
CA LEU A 538 -20.76 9.66 -17.13
C LEU A 538 -19.77 10.70 -17.68
N VAL A 539 -20.12 11.42 -18.76
CA VAL A 539 -19.33 12.57 -19.25
C VAL A 539 -19.17 13.59 -18.12
N GLU A 540 -20.27 14.04 -17.50
CA GLU A 540 -20.22 15.12 -16.51
C GLU A 540 -19.46 14.73 -15.23
N VAL A 541 -19.65 13.52 -14.71
CA VAL A 541 -18.88 13.04 -13.53
C VAL A 541 -17.40 12.91 -13.88
N THR A 542 -17.09 12.32 -15.03
CA THR A 542 -15.70 12.19 -15.51
C THR A 542 -15.07 13.56 -15.67
N ARG A 543 -15.78 14.48 -16.31
CA ARG A 543 -15.37 15.85 -16.54
C ARG A 543 -15.15 16.62 -15.23
N ALA A 544 -16.04 16.48 -14.25
CA ALA A 544 -15.85 17.06 -12.93
C ALA A 544 -14.60 16.47 -12.24
N GLY A 545 -14.38 15.15 -12.36
CA GLY A 545 -13.16 14.49 -11.88
C GLY A 545 -11.88 15.01 -12.55
N LEU A 546 -11.89 15.22 -13.87
CA LEU A 546 -10.78 15.79 -14.63
C LEU A 546 -10.51 17.24 -14.21
N LEU A 547 -11.56 18.03 -13.98
CA LEU A 547 -11.44 19.41 -13.50
C LEU A 547 -10.81 19.48 -12.10
N LEU A 548 -11.18 18.57 -11.20
CA LEU A 548 -10.56 18.44 -9.88
C LEU A 548 -9.07 18.04 -10.00
N MET A 549 -8.74 17.10 -10.88
CA MET A 549 -7.35 16.71 -11.16
C MET A 549 -6.52 17.88 -11.71
N ARG A 550 -7.08 18.68 -12.63
CA ARG A 550 -6.46 19.92 -13.13
C ARG A 550 -6.16 20.89 -11.99
N ILE A 551 -7.16 21.23 -11.18
CA ILE A 551 -6.98 22.16 -10.04
C ILE A 551 -5.92 21.63 -9.08
N LYS A 552 -5.94 20.33 -8.79
CA LYS A 552 -4.96 19.69 -7.91
C LYS A 552 -3.53 19.83 -8.43
N VAL A 553 -3.28 19.59 -9.72
CA VAL A 553 -1.95 19.79 -10.32
C VAL A 553 -1.51 21.24 -10.24
N ILE A 554 -2.38 22.19 -10.60
CA ILE A 554 -2.09 23.63 -10.50
C ILE A 554 -1.71 23.99 -9.06
N CYS A 555 -2.44 23.50 -8.06
CA CYS A 555 -2.16 23.81 -6.67
C CYS A 555 -0.80 23.27 -6.22
N TYR A 556 -0.45 22.03 -6.59
CA TYR A 556 0.85 21.47 -6.24
C TYR A 556 2.01 22.20 -6.94
N VAL A 557 1.86 22.58 -8.21
CA VAL A 557 2.91 23.30 -8.92
C VAL A 557 3.14 24.68 -8.30
N LEU A 558 2.06 25.40 -7.99
CA LEU A 558 2.17 26.71 -7.34
C LEU A 558 2.77 26.61 -5.92
N ASP A 559 2.40 25.59 -5.14
CA ASP A 559 2.93 25.37 -3.79
C ASP A 559 4.44 25.09 -3.81
N PHE A 560 4.89 24.20 -4.71
CA PHE A 560 6.30 23.90 -4.91
C PHE A 560 7.09 25.13 -5.39
N LEU A 561 6.52 25.90 -6.31
CA LEU A 561 7.13 27.14 -6.81
C LEU A 561 7.32 28.15 -5.67
N LEU A 562 6.28 28.41 -4.87
CA LEU A 562 6.35 29.34 -3.74
C LEU A 562 7.44 28.94 -2.74
N ARG A 563 7.49 27.66 -2.37
CA ARG A 563 8.51 27.11 -1.47
C ARG A 563 9.91 27.31 -2.02
N SER A 564 10.11 26.98 -3.29
CA SER A 564 11.41 27.07 -3.97
C SER A 564 11.88 28.53 -4.14
N PHE A 565 10.99 29.46 -4.51
CA PHE A 565 11.35 30.86 -4.73
C PHE A 565 11.53 31.65 -3.41
N CYS A 566 10.78 31.30 -2.37
CA CYS A 566 10.84 31.99 -1.08
C CYS A 566 11.86 31.43 -0.10
N ASP A 567 12.69 30.46 -0.52
CA ASP A 567 13.62 29.71 0.33
C ASP A 567 12.93 29.22 1.62
N MET A 568 11.67 28.81 1.51
CA MET A 568 11.01 28.21 2.67
C MET A 568 11.70 26.87 2.88
N ASN A 569 12.38 26.71 4.03
CA ASN A 569 13.08 25.50 4.49
C ASN A 569 12.21 24.25 4.29
N THR A 570 12.24 23.77 3.08
CA THR A 570 11.80 22.49 2.60
C THR A 570 13.11 21.89 2.09
N PRO A 571 13.38 20.60 2.31
CA PRO A 571 14.48 19.94 1.64
C PRO A 571 14.23 20.02 0.13
N ILE A 572 14.67 21.11 -0.48
CA ILE A 572 14.88 21.25 -1.90
C ILE A 572 15.88 20.14 -2.20
N PHE A 573 15.56 19.29 -3.16
CA PHE A 573 16.56 18.48 -3.87
C PHE A 573 17.72 19.41 -4.16
N THR A 574 18.81 19.30 -3.39
CA THR A 574 19.91 20.25 -3.47
C THR A 574 20.44 20.25 -4.91
N ALA A 575 21.05 21.35 -5.36
CA ALA A 575 21.74 21.38 -6.65
C ALA A 575 22.70 20.18 -6.81
N SER A 576 23.25 19.67 -5.71
CA SER A 576 24.02 18.43 -5.62
C SER A 576 23.26 17.15 -6.02
N MET A 577 21.97 17.00 -5.73
CA MET A 577 21.17 15.85 -6.19
C MET A 577 20.81 15.93 -7.67
N VAL A 578 20.60 17.13 -8.21
CA VAL A 578 20.42 17.32 -9.66
C VAL A 578 21.72 16.99 -10.39
N GLU A 579 22.88 17.38 -9.86
CA GLU A 579 24.18 16.97 -10.38
C GLU A 579 24.43 15.45 -10.24
N ASP A 580 24.00 14.80 -9.16
CA ASP A 580 24.14 13.34 -8.95
C ASP A 580 23.22 12.51 -9.86
N ILE A 581 22.05 13.05 -10.23
CA ILE A 581 21.13 12.48 -11.22
C ILE A 581 21.67 12.67 -12.65
N LEU A 582 22.29 13.82 -12.94
CA LEU A 582 22.93 14.11 -14.22
C LEU A 582 24.24 13.34 -14.44
N ALA A 583 24.98 12.99 -13.38
CA ALA A 583 26.26 12.29 -13.45
C ALA A 583 26.15 10.78 -13.71
N ARG A 584 24.98 10.17 -13.50
CA ARG A 584 24.76 8.71 -13.67
C ARG A 584 24.09 8.41 -15.00
N GLY A 585 24.85 8.54 -16.09
CA GLY A 585 24.36 8.16 -17.42
C GLY A 585 24.10 6.66 -17.61
N THR A 586 23.20 6.37 -18.57
CA THR A 586 22.94 5.11 -19.32
C THR A 586 21.94 4.09 -18.73
N PRO A 587 21.34 3.15 -19.52
CA PRO A 587 21.21 3.00 -20.98
C PRO A 587 19.74 2.95 -21.50
N GLU A 588 19.62 3.07 -22.82
CA GLU A 588 18.40 3.16 -23.64
C GLU A 588 17.45 1.94 -23.53
N SER A 589 16.14 2.17 -23.34
CA SER A 589 15.07 1.27 -23.77
C SER A 589 13.70 1.99 -23.82
N PRO A 590 12.85 1.76 -24.84
CA PRO A 590 11.63 2.55 -25.07
C PRO A 590 10.43 2.07 -24.21
N VAL A 591 9.59 3.02 -23.79
CA VAL A 591 8.38 2.80 -22.97
C VAL A 591 7.11 2.92 -23.83
N THR A 592 6.23 1.91 -23.77
CA THR A 592 4.86 1.91 -24.35
C THR A 592 3.77 1.96 -23.27
N GLY A 593 2.64 2.61 -23.58
CA GLY A 593 1.65 3.19 -22.63
C GLY A 593 0.63 2.29 -21.91
N GLU A 594 1.03 1.23 -21.20
CA GLU A 594 0.09 0.38 -20.41
C GLU A 594 0.10 0.60 -18.87
N SER A 595 0.78 1.63 -18.37
CA SER A 595 1.06 1.86 -16.93
C SER A 595 -0.11 2.36 -16.05
N ILE A 596 -1.37 2.33 -16.49
CA ILE A 596 -2.50 3.01 -15.81
C ILE A 596 -3.04 2.28 -14.55
N ARG A 597 -2.53 1.11 -14.14
CA ARG A 597 -3.27 0.22 -13.21
C ARG A 597 -2.89 0.18 -11.72
N GLU A 598 -1.84 0.83 -11.25
CA GLU A 598 -1.39 0.64 -9.86
C GLU A 598 -1.27 1.97 -9.09
N CYS A 599 -2.41 2.49 -8.63
CA CYS A 599 -2.44 3.54 -7.60
C CYS A 599 -3.78 3.49 -6.82
N THR A 600 -4.08 2.36 -6.18
CA THR A 600 -5.18 2.28 -5.21
C THR A 600 -4.59 2.35 -3.80
N VAL A 601 -4.37 3.58 -3.31
CA VAL A 601 -4.37 3.83 -1.87
C VAL A 601 -5.81 3.53 -1.41
N GLU A 602 -6.01 2.57 -0.51
CA GLU A 602 -7.34 2.40 0.10
C GLU A 602 -7.72 3.74 0.75
N PRO A 603 -8.84 4.36 0.34
CA PRO A 603 -9.18 5.69 0.82
C PRO A 603 -9.33 5.65 2.33
N ARG A 604 -8.60 6.53 3.03
CA ARG A 604 -8.86 6.78 4.46
C ARG A 604 -10.34 7.05 4.62
N THR A 605 -10.97 6.30 5.52
CA THR A 605 -12.39 6.43 5.77
C THR A 605 -12.66 7.80 6.37
N SER A 606 -13.16 8.75 5.59
CA SER A 606 -13.55 10.07 6.07
C SER A 606 -14.98 10.05 6.59
N CYS A 607 -15.33 11.04 7.41
CA CYS A 607 -16.69 11.15 7.90
C CYS A 607 -17.57 11.52 6.70
N SER A 608 -18.59 10.72 6.43
CA SER A 608 -19.54 10.98 5.35
C SER A 608 -20.39 12.23 5.59
N PHE A 609 -20.37 12.79 6.80
CA PHE A 609 -20.93 14.12 7.03
C PHE A 609 -19.96 15.17 6.47
N LEU A 610 -20.33 15.81 5.36
CA LEU A 610 -19.46 16.71 4.59
C LEU A 610 -18.87 17.88 5.39
N LYS A 611 -19.52 18.30 6.48
CA LYS A 611 -19.00 19.37 7.36
C LYS A 611 -18.00 18.86 8.41
N CYS A 612 -17.74 17.56 8.47
CA CYS A 612 -16.84 16.94 9.44
C CYS A 612 -15.54 16.53 8.75
N LEU A 613 -14.44 17.17 9.13
CA LEU A 613 -13.09 16.84 8.65
C LEU A 613 -12.42 15.69 9.39
N LYS A 614 -13.12 15.05 10.33
CA LYS A 614 -12.53 13.92 11.04
C LYS A 614 -12.30 12.81 10.03
N LEU A 615 -11.03 12.49 9.84
CA LEU A 615 -10.60 11.26 9.22
C LEU A 615 -10.65 10.16 10.28
N ALA A 616 -10.98 8.93 9.87
CA ALA A 616 -10.88 7.79 10.76
C ALA A 616 -9.45 7.72 11.33
N PRO A 617 -9.29 7.51 12.64
CA PRO A 617 -8.01 7.14 13.19
C PRO A 617 -7.53 5.85 12.49
N ALA A 618 -6.23 5.76 12.29
CA ALA A 618 -5.60 4.72 11.48
C ALA A 618 -5.51 3.34 12.19
N ASP A 619 -6.39 3.09 13.14
CA ASP A 619 -6.57 1.82 13.83
C ASP A 619 -7.85 1.07 13.37
N GLY A 620 -8.49 1.58 12.31
CA GLY A 620 -9.36 0.83 11.40
C GLY A 620 -10.76 0.47 11.89
N HIS A 621 -11.05 0.39 13.20
CA HIS A 621 -12.32 -0.22 13.63
C HIS A 621 -13.07 0.39 14.83
N SER A 622 -12.59 1.45 15.49
CA SER A 622 -13.23 1.91 16.74
C SER A 622 -13.79 3.33 16.80
N ALA A 623 -13.71 4.16 15.76
CA ALA A 623 -14.24 5.54 15.89
C ALA A 623 -15.41 5.86 14.96
N PHE A 624 -15.59 5.15 13.84
CA PHE A 624 -16.56 5.56 12.82
C PHE A 624 -17.74 4.58 12.76
N GLN A 625 -18.91 5.07 13.10
CA GLN A 625 -20.17 4.35 13.01
C GLN A 625 -20.55 4.18 11.53
N ARG A 626 -20.60 2.93 11.07
CA ARG A 626 -21.07 2.61 9.72
C ARG A 626 -22.60 2.59 9.68
N CYS A 627 -23.21 3.13 8.62
CA CYS A 627 -24.64 2.95 8.40
C CYS A 627 -24.95 1.48 8.07
N GLY A 628 -25.62 0.79 9.00
CA GLY A 628 -25.96 -0.63 8.86
C GLY A 628 -26.84 -0.92 7.64
N THR A 629 -27.85 -0.09 7.39
CA THR A 629 -28.80 -0.27 6.28
C THR A 629 -28.14 -0.12 4.91
N CYS A 630 -27.28 0.89 4.71
CA CYS A 630 -26.56 1.07 3.44
C CYS A 630 -25.63 -0.10 3.15
N PHE A 631 -24.94 -0.59 4.18
CA PHE A 631 -24.03 -1.71 4.02
C PHE A 631 -24.79 -3.01 3.75
N SER A 632 -25.86 -3.29 4.50
CA SER A 632 -26.59 -4.56 4.37
C SER A 632 -27.41 -4.66 3.08
N GLN A 633 -28.01 -3.56 2.60
CA GLN A 633 -28.92 -3.60 1.46
C GLN A 633 -28.22 -3.43 0.11
N ILE A 634 -27.20 -2.58 0.01
CA ILE A 634 -26.57 -2.18 -1.27
C ILE A 634 -25.05 -2.20 -1.23
N GLN A 635 -24.44 -2.76 -0.18
CA GLN A 635 -22.98 -2.81 0.03
C GLN A 635 -22.27 -1.44 -0.01
N ARG A 636 -23.02 -0.33 0.13
CA ARG A 636 -22.47 1.03 0.13
C ARG A 636 -21.88 1.35 1.50
N GLN A 637 -20.61 1.70 1.53
CA GLN A 637 -19.92 2.04 2.77
C GLN A 637 -20.12 3.52 3.11
N VAL A 638 -20.86 3.81 4.18
CA VAL A 638 -21.07 5.17 4.70
C VAL A 638 -20.70 5.19 6.18
N PHE A 639 -19.79 6.08 6.56
CA PHE A 639 -19.14 6.09 7.87
C PHE A 639 -19.25 7.44 8.55
N TYR A 640 -19.47 7.46 9.86
CA TYR A 640 -19.62 8.69 10.64
C TYR A 640 -18.73 8.66 11.86
N CYS A 641 -17.92 9.69 12.07
CA CYS A 641 -17.01 9.76 13.22
C CYS A 641 -17.70 9.79 14.60
N SER A 642 -19.02 9.96 14.61
CA SER A 642 -19.84 10.13 15.82
C SER A 642 -21.32 9.96 15.47
N ARG A 643 -22.14 9.69 16.48
CA ARG A 643 -23.59 9.61 16.31
C ARG A 643 -24.18 10.98 15.92
N GLU A 644 -23.58 12.06 16.41
CA GLU A 644 -23.95 13.43 16.09
C GLU A 644 -23.75 13.72 14.60
N CYS A 645 -22.60 13.34 14.03
CA CYS A 645 -22.35 13.48 12.59
C CYS A 645 -23.29 12.62 11.76
N GLN A 646 -23.60 11.39 12.21
CA GLN A 646 -24.60 10.55 11.57
C GLN A 646 -25.98 11.20 11.58
N LEU A 647 -26.44 11.73 12.72
CA LEU A 647 -27.75 12.36 12.84
C LEU A 647 -27.83 13.67 12.04
N ALA A 648 -26.73 14.44 12.00
CA ALA A 648 -26.64 15.65 11.19
C ALA A 648 -26.73 15.33 9.69
N ASP A 649 -25.94 14.36 9.22
CA ASP A 649 -25.98 13.92 7.82
C ASP A 649 -27.30 13.23 7.47
N TRP A 650 -27.89 12.49 8.42
CA TRP A 650 -29.21 11.86 8.28
C TRP A 650 -30.29 12.90 7.99
N LYS A 651 -30.35 13.97 8.80
CA LYS A 651 -31.31 15.07 8.61
C LYS A 651 -31.08 15.82 7.30
N LEU A 652 -29.82 15.97 6.87
CA LEU A 652 -29.47 16.77 5.70
C LEU A 652 -29.66 16.01 4.38
N ARG A 653 -29.12 14.79 4.26
CA ARG A 653 -29.05 14.07 2.98
C ARG A 653 -29.24 12.56 3.09
N HIS A 654 -28.64 11.92 4.09
CA HIS A 654 -28.52 10.47 4.10
C HIS A 654 -29.86 9.75 4.30
N LYS A 655 -30.84 10.37 4.97
CA LYS A 655 -32.18 9.77 5.13
C LYS A 655 -32.83 9.44 3.79
N LYS A 656 -32.62 10.28 2.76
CA LYS A 656 -33.20 10.08 1.42
C LYS A 656 -32.53 8.92 0.68
N THR A 657 -31.23 8.76 0.84
CA THR A 657 -30.42 7.83 0.06
C THR A 657 -30.13 6.51 0.77
N CYS A 658 -30.52 6.38 2.05
CA CYS A 658 -30.14 5.26 2.90
C CYS A 658 -30.74 3.93 2.41
N GLY A 659 -29.89 2.95 2.09
CA GLY A 659 -30.34 1.62 1.63
C GLY A 659 -30.83 1.60 0.18
N GLN A 660 -30.78 2.74 -0.52
CA GLN A 660 -31.16 2.86 -1.93
C GLN A 660 -29.92 2.98 -2.80
N THR A 661 -29.89 2.25 -3.93
CA THR A 661 -28.91 2.50 -5.00
C THR A 661 -28.97 3.97 -5.35
N LEU A 662 -27.84 4.67 -5.30
CA LEU A 662 -27.82 6.12 -5.57
C LEU A 662 -28.40 6.35 -6.96
N THR A 663 -29.50 7.10 -6.98
CA THR A 663 -30.08 7.61 -8.21
C THR A 663 -29.45 8.97 -8.52
N PHE A 664 -29.74 9.49 -9.70
CA PHE A 664 -29.30 10.81 -10.13
C PHE A 664 -29.67 11.92 -9.13
N ASP A 665 -30.91 11.93 -8.64
CA ASP A 665 -31.42 12.94 -7.69
C ASP A 665 -30.70 12.91 -6.33
N ASP A 666 -30.14 11.76 -5.98
CA ASP A 666 -29.41 11.57 -4.73
C ASP A 666 -28.01 12.20 -4.75
N VAL A 667 -27.40 12.33 -5.93
CA VAL A 667 -26.06 12.91 -6.11
C VAL A 667 -26.14 14.42 -6.34
N SER A 668 -27.14 14.90 -7.08
CA SER A 668 -27.37 16.33 -7.31
C SER A 668 -27.71 17.10 -6.02
N THR A 669 -28.17 16.39 -4.98
CA THR A 669 -28.44 16.96 -3.65
C THR A 669 -27.21 16.99 -2.73
N ILE A 670 -26.03 16.55 -3.18
CA ILE A 670 -24.78 16.62 -2.42
C ILE A 670 -24.25 18.08 -2.46
N PRO A 671 -24.08 18.75 -1.30
CA PRO A 671 -23.46 20.08 -1.24
C PRO A 671 -22.11 20.11 -1.94
N GLY A 672 -21.97 20.93 -2.99
CA GLY A 672 -20.76 21.04 -3.81
C GLY A 672 -20.82 20.47 -5.22
N TYR A 673 -21.85 19.69 -5.51
CA TYR A 673 -22.18 19.37 -6.89
C TYR A 673 -22.73 20.65 -7.55
N PRO A 674 -22.32 21.00 -8.79
CA PRO A 674 -22.81 22.20 -9.45
C PRO A 674 -24.27 22.03 -9.85
N ALA A 675 -25.19 22.22 -8.90
CA ALA A 675 -26.64 22.09 -9.12
C ALA A 675 -27.14 23.10 -10.16
N ASP A 676 -26.48 24.25 -10.27
CA ASP A 676 -26.83 25.31 -11.23
C ASP A 676 -26.46 24.94 -12.67
N ALA A 677 -25.48 24.05 -12.87
CA ALA A 677 -25.17 23.47 -14.19
C ALA A 677 -26.21 22.42 -14.63
N LEU A 678 -27.07 21.94 -13.71
CA LEU A 678 -28.06 20.89 -13.96
C LEU A 678 -29.51 21.38 -13.99
N ARG A 679 -29.82 22.52 -13.36
CA ARG A 679 -31.18 23.11 -13.43
C ARG A 679 -31.56 23.64 -14.82
N ALA A 680 -30.60 23.77 -15.73
CA ALA A 680 -30.85 24.10 -17.14
C ALA A 680 -31.35 22.88 -17.97
N VAL A 681 -31.48 21.70 -17.35
CA VAL A 681 -31.65 20.39 -18.00
C VAL A 681 -32.93 19.67 -17.51
N ASP A 682 -33.92 20.41 -17.00
CA ASP A 682 -35.21 19.84 -16.54
C ASP A 682 -36.36 20.28 -17.46
N PRO A 683 -36.80 19.45 -18.42
CA PRO A 683 -37.93 19.77 -19.29
C PRO A 683 -39.31 19.57 -18.62
N VAL A 684 -39.37 19.12 -17.36
CA VAL A 684 -40.65 18.78 -16.69
C VAL A 684 -41.10 19.86 -15.69
N ALA A 685 -40.26 20.86 -15.39
CA ALA A 685 -40.60 21.92 -14.44
C ALA A 685 -41.33 23.14 -15.05
N ASN A 686 -41.56 23.18 -16.36
CA ASN A 686 -42.28 24.27 -17.05
C ASN A 686 -43.38 23.75 -18.01
N SER A 687 -44.19 22.80 -17.54
CA SER A 687 -45.49 22.47 -18.13
C SER A 687 -46.55 22.26 -17.06
#